data_AF-A0A3C0Q2Z0-F1
#
_entry.id   AF-A0A3C0Q2Z0-F1
#
_cell.length_a   1.000
_cell.length_b   1.000
_cell.length_c   1.000
_cell.angle_alpha   90.00
_cell.angle_beta   90.00
_cell.angle_gamma   90.00
#
_symmetry.space_group_name_H-M   'P 1'
#
loop_
_entity.id
_entity.type
_entity.pdbx_description
1 polymer ?
#
loop_
_entity_poly.entity_id
_entity_poly.type
_entity_poly.pdbx_seq_one_letter_code
_entity_poly.pdbx_strand_id
1 'polypeptide(L)'
;MVSHIKIPDVPPIVRLIANGIQTNFEFPFPIFASEDLAVYINGALQVSGFDVAGAGATGGGHIIFDTAPLNGQIITLERRMPFERLTDFIEGGDFAASAINTELDFVVAGLQQLEQDQAGMIRFNPHENPVTHIMPDRAIRAGKALGFDGDGNMVAVPLNGTMAQPNFTASGTGAVTRTSGDKLQEHVSVKDFGAVGNGIADDTLAFQRALAASKYVFVPAGTYRVISTIALTSGQSLIGAGDASEIRTTLPITLIQIGGSYNHIANLKLFGGNVGLKFAGISGPCVNNSIVDLSTWQAQTGILLDGGTDTNRPVYWNNFARVLVAQPFVNGIHLKRSGAGDTPNANRFTQCRVYSLGATTSGHGVYVEEGSFNNSFTDFEANVNSTAQACVRCGFGSNKTIFVNLYTESHGGVPNVRLDAGSIETAIYNLLSASDGSAIWDFSGGQYTAFNAGYPYKNKLQKSICNDLTATLQRYDTEYIDSSGTITLDLSHSIHLVSSFGGALTVNLPHASTASGVMMVIKKIDSSKNIITVAEAGGGSGPDRTSYYLGGENDFVMVMSNGAEWFVISSNRSPGNTRFYDGAGTYDIDMAVDVYLLSSFGGALNARLPPANSKKAVGRQITIKKTDVSSNAVTVTVQGGSGPDQYNQPLTAQFQSITVVSDGGQWFVIGRYP
;
A
#
# COMPACT_ATOMS: atom_id res chain seq x y z
N MET A 1 65.93 -26.04 -80.92
CA MET A 1 65.51 -24.73 -80.38
C MET A 1 65.52 -24.83 -78.88
N VAL A 2 66.39 -24.08 -78.20
CA VAL A 2 66.39 -23.98 -76.73
C VAL A 2 65.18 -23.12 -76.37
N SER A 3 64.29 -23.60 -75.48
CA SER A 3 63.11 -22.84 -75.08
C SER A 3 63.54 -21.61 -74.28
N HIS A 4 63.13 -20.43 -74.74
CA HIS A 4 63.31 -19.16 -74.02
C HIS A 4 62.21 -19.02 -72.95
N ILE A 5 62.56 -18.46 -71.78
CA ILE A 5 61.61 -18.20 -70.69
C ILE A 5 60.47 -17.30 -71.19
N LYS A 6 59.30 -17.36 -70.55
CA LYS A 6 58.19 -16.44 -70.82
C LYS A 6 57.57 -16.07 -69.49
N ILE A 7 57.01 -14.86 -69.40
CA ILE A 7 56.32 -14.41 -68.19
C ILE A 7 54.79 -14.58 -68.35
N PRO A 8 54.18 -15.63 -67.76
CA PRO A 8 52.74 -15.80 -67.78
C PRO A 8 52.07 -14.84 -66.78
N ASP A 9 50.79 -14.55 -66.98
CA ASP A 9 49.97 -13.75 -66.06
C ASP A 9 49.64 -14.54 -64.78
N VAL A 10 50.60 -14.62 -63.87
CA VAL A 10 50.50 -15.30 -62.57
C VAL A 10 51.10 -14.38 -61.51
N PRO A 11 50.43 -14.19 -60.36
CA PRO A 11 51.00 -13.43 -59.26
C PRO A 11 52.37 -13.99 -58.87
N PRO A 12 53.41 -13.14 -58.73
CA PRO A 12 54.76 -13.58 -58.40
C PRO A 12 54.92 -13.92 -56.91
N ILE A 13 53.89 -14.50 -56.30
CA ILE A 13 53.84 -14.89 -54.89
C ILE A 13 52.93 -16.10 -54.71
N VAL A 14 53.36 -17.04 -53.88
CA VAL A 14 52.52 -18.15 -53.41
C VAL A 14 52.67 -18.34 -51.92
N ARG A 15 51.59 -18.72 -51.25
CA ARG A 15 51.57 -19.06 -49.83
C ARG A 15 51.13 -20.50 -49.65
N LEU A 16 51.94 -21.26 -48.96
CA LEU A 16 51.78 -22.70 -48.75
C LEU A 16 51.82 -22.98 -47.25
N ILE A 17 51.15 -24.04 -46.82
CA ILE A 17 51.18 -24.49 -45.42
C ILE A 17 52.01 -25.76 -45.35
N ALA A 18 53.05 -25.75 -44.52
CA ALA A 18 53.89 -26.91 -44.30
C ALA A 18 53.15 -27.99 -43.49
N ASN A 19 53.39 -29.25 -43.82
CA ASN A 19 52.78 -30.41 -43.14
C ASN A 19 53.75 -31.08 -42.13
N GLY A 20 54.96 -30.53 -41.93
CA GLY A 20 55.97 -31.09 -41.03
C GLY A 20 56.84 -32.20 -41.63
N ILE A 21 56.60 -32.63 -42.87
CA ILE A 21 57.30 -33.77 -43.50
C ILE A 21 57.82 -33.42 -44.91
N GLN A 22 57.06 -32.65 -45.68
CA GLN A 22 57.42 -32.23 -47.04
C GLN A 22 58.56 -31.22 -47.01
N THR A 23 59.60 -31.48 -47.82
CA THR A 23 60.73 -30.57 -48.01
C THR A 23 60.66 -29.80 -49.33
N ASN A 24 59.94 -30.32 -50.32
CA ASN A 24 59.85 -29.74 -51.65
C ASN A 24 58.55 -28.92 -51.82
N PHE A 25 58.63 -27.64 -52.15
CA PHE A 25 57.48 -26.74 -52.35
C PHE A 25 57.57 -26.00 -53.68
N GLU A 26 56.50 -26.09 -54.47
CA GLU A 26 56.46 -25.52 -55.82
C GLU A 26 56.05 -24.04 -55.81
N PHE A 27 56.67 -23.24 -56.68
CA PHE A 27 56.26 -21.87 -56.98
C PHE A 27 55.87 -21.77 -58.46
N PRO A 28 54.64 -21.35 -58.80
CA PRO A 28 54.10 -21.45 -60.16
C PRO A 28 54.41 -20.23 -61.04
N PHE A 29 55.45 -19.47 -60.73
CA PHE A 29 55.82 -18.24 -61.42
C PHE A 29 57.31 -18.25 -61.80
N PRO A 30 57.69 -17.70 -62.97
CA PRO A 30 59.08 -17.72 -63.43
C PRO A 30 59.98 -16.81 -62.59
N ILE A 31 61.22 -17.24 -62.39
CA ILE A 31 62.35 -16.45 -61.84
C ILE A 31 63.54 -16.54 -62.81
N PHE A 32 64.38 -15.50 -62.91
CA PHE A 32 65.50 -15.49 -63.86
C PHE A 32 66.75 -16.10 -63.25
N ALA A 33 66.99 -15.83 -61.99
CA ALA A 33 68.05 -16.40 -61.18
C ALA A 33 67.46 -16.95 -59.86
N SER A 34 68.18 -17.85 -59.21
CA SER A 34 67.74 -18.42 -57.92
C SER A 34 67.63 -17.35 -56.83
N GLU A 35 68.45 -16.31 -56.94
CA GLU A 35 68.49 -15.14 -56.06
C GLU A 35 67.24 -14.26 -56.17
N ASP A 36 66.46 -14.38 -57.26
CA ASP A 36 65.23 -13.62 -57.45
C ASP A 36 64.06 -14.19 -56.62
N LEU A 37 64.25 -15.27 -55.86
CA LEU A 37 63.21 -15.86 -55.03
C LEU A 37 63.48 -15.59 -53.54
N ALA A 38 62.62 -14.79 -52.90
CA ALA A 38 62.64 -14.62 -51.46
C ALA A 38 61.70 -15.63 -50.78
N VAL A 39 62.23 -16.29 -49.75
CA VAL A 39 61.53 -17.35 -49.00
C VAL A 39 61.29 -16.89 -47.58
N TYR A 40 60.04 -16.93 -47.13
CA TYR A 40 59.66 -16.57 -45.77
C TYR A 40 58.96 -17.71 -45.07
N ILE A 41 59.25 -17.90 -43.77
CA ILE A 41 58.51 -18.80 -42.88
C ILE A 41 57.84 -17.95 -41.81
N ASN A 42 56.50 -17.99 -41.73
CA ASN A 42 55.70 -17.14 -40.85
C ASN A 42 56.05 -15.64 -40.92
N GLY A 43 56.44 -15.17 -42.12
CA GLY A 43 56.84 -13.78 -42.37
C GLY A 43 58.30 -13.45 -42.05
N ALA A 44 59.11 -14.39 -41.56
CA ALA A 44 60.55 -14.20 -41.37
C ALA A 44 61.33 -14.65 -42.61
N LEU A 45 62.17 -13.77 -43.18
CA LEU A 45 63.01 -14.06 -44.34
C LEU A 45 64.03 -15.16 -44.00
N GLN A 46 64.13 -16.16 -44.87
CA GLN A 46 65.13 -17.22 -44.81
C GLN A 46 66.24 -16.91 -45.83
N VAL A 47 67.50 -16.97 -45.38
CA VAL A 47 68.67 -16.67 -46.21
C VAL A 47 69.53 -17.92 -46.52
N SER A 48 69.18 -19.07 -45.92
CA SER A 48 69.82 -20.36 -46.09
C SER A 48 68.87 -21.48 -45.64
N GLY A 49 69.25 -22.75 -45.85
CA GLY A 49 68.44 -23.90 -45.41
C GLY A 49 67.50 -24.44 -46.48
N PHE A 50 67.66 -23.99 -47.73
CA PHE A 50 66.91 -24.44 -48.88
C PHE A 50 67.73 -24.25 -50.17
N ASP A 51 67.45 -25.08 -51.16
CA ASP A 51 67.90 -24.93 -52.54
C ASP A 51 66.75 -24.47 -53.43
N VAL A 52 67.04 -23.67 -54.45
CA VAL A 52 66.06 -23.22 -55.47
C VAL A 52 66.35 -23.90 -56.80
N ALA A 53 65.34 -24.55 -57.36
CA ALA A 53 65.40 -25.18 -58.67
C ALA A 53 64.34 -24.59 -59.62
N GLY A 54 64.64 -24.58 -60.92
CA GLY A 54 63.73 -24.07 -61.95
C GLY A 54 63.93 -22.61 -62.35
N ALA A 55 65.06 -21.99 -61.98
CA ALA A 55 65.45 -20.69 -62.53
C ALA A 55 65.56 -20.75 -64.07
N GLY A 56 65.01 -19.75 -64.75
CA GLY A 56 64.90 -19.72 -66.21
C GLY A 56 63.72 -20.50 -66.80
N ALA A 57 62.88 -21.16 -65.98
CA ALA A 57 61.72 -21.92 -66.47
C ALA A 57 60.42 -21.09 -66.44
N THR A 58 59.67 -21.11 -67.53
CA THR A 58 58.37 -20.43 -67.68
C THR A 58 57.31 -20.87 -66.67
N GLY A 59 57.28 -22.16 -66.33
CA GLY A 59 56.29 -22.74 -65.41
C GLY A 59 56.60 -22.48 -63.93
N GLY A 60 57.66 -21.74 -63.63
CA GLY A 60 58.22 -21.67 -62.29
C GLY A 60 59.04 -22.89 -61.93
N GLY A 61 59.16 -23.15 -60.63
CA GLY A 61 60.09 -24.13 -60.10
C GLY A 61 59.71 -24.58 -58.71
N HIS A 62 60.69 -25.03 -57.96
CA HIS A 62 60.46 -25.49 -56.60
C HIS A 62 61.64 -25.18 -55.69
N ILE A 63 61.34 -25.03 -54.40
CA ILE A 63 62.35 -24.97 -53.37
C ILE A 63 62.44 -26.31 -52.64
N ILE A 64 63.64 -26.69 -52.23
CA ILE A 64 63.89 -27.91 -51.45
C ILE A 64 64.54 -27.49 -50.14
N PHE A 65 63.82 -27.60 -49.03
CA PHE A 65 64.39 -27.33 -47.71
C PHE A 65 65.31 -28.47 -47.25
N ASP A 66 66.43 -28.12 -46.62
CA ASP A 66 67.36 -29.08 -45.99
C ASP A 66 66.68 -29.84 -44.85
N THR A 67 65.68 -29.21 -44.22
CA THR A 67 64.85 -29.79 -43.17
C THR A 67 63.40 -29.35 -43.37
N ALA A 68 62.45 -30.29 -43.31
CA ALA A 68 61.04 -30.01 -43.54
C ALA A 68 60.55 -28.92 -42.56
N PRO A 69 59.94 -27.82 -43.05
CA PRO A 69 59.32 -26.83 -42.17
C PRO A 69 58.23 -27.46 -41.31
N LEU A 70 58.08 -26.99 -40.06
CA LEU A 70 57.18 -27.58 -39.09
C LEU A 70 55.71 -27.48 -39.52
N ASN A 71 54.90 -28.44 -39.10
CA ASN A 71 53.47 -28.48 -39.42
C ASN A 71 52.76 -27.18 -39.01
N GLY A 72 52.00 -26.58 -39.92
CA GLY A 72 51.25 -25.34 -39.71
C GLY A 72 52.04 -24.05 -39.94
N GLN A 73 53.34 -24.12 -40.25
CA GLN A 73 54.09 -22.94 -40.67
C GLN A 73 53.65 -22.48 -42.07
N ILE A 74 53.46 -21.17 -42.24
CA ILE A 74 53.16 -20.55 -43.54
C ILE A 74 54.48 -20.28 -44.25
N ILE A 75 54.68 -20.93 -45.39
CA ILE A 75 55.77 -20.66 -46.32
C ILE A 75 55.25 -19.65 -47.33
N THR A 76 55.92 -18.52 -47.47
CA THR A 76 55.68 -17.54 -48.54
C THR A 76 56.88 -17.53 -49.46
N LEU A 77 56.63 -17.80 -50.74
CA LEU A 77 57.62 -17.71 -51.80
C LEU A 77 57.22 -16.54 -52.67
N GLU A 78 58.10 -15.57 -52.84
CA GLU A 78 57.82 -14.39 -53.67
C GLU A 78 59.01 -14.07 -54.56
N ARG A 79 58.74 -13.68 -55.80
CA ARG A 79 59.77 -13.13 -56.69
C ARG A 79 60.14 -11.73 -56.17
N ARG A 80 61.43 -11.50 -56.01
CA ARG A 80 62.05 -10.23 -55.63
C ARG A 80 63.26 -9.99 -56.50
N MET A 81 63.00 -9.45 -57.68
CA MET A 81 64.05 -9.06 -58.63
C MET A 81 64.53 -7.62 -58.41
N PRO A 82 65.83 -7.33 -58.63
CA PRO A 82 66.32 -5.96 -58.71
C PRO A 82 65.75 -5.28 -59.97
N PHE A 83 65.20 -4.07 -59.82
CA PHE A 83 64.72 -3.27 -60.95
C PHE A 83 65.89 -2.53 -61.63
N GLU A 84 66.71 -3.27 -62.37
CA GLU A 84 67.83 -2.74 -63.15
C GLU A 84 67.80 -3.27 -64.58
N ARG A 85 68.35 -2.48 -65.52
CA ARG A 85 68.59 -2.93 -66.89
C ARG A 85 70.08 -3.10 -67.09
N LEU A 86 70.50 -4.32 -67.43
CA LEU A 86 71.91 -4.67 -67.58
C LEU A 86 72.36 -4.78 -69.05
N THR A 87 71.44 -5.02 -69.98
CA THR A 87 71.76 -5.12 -71.42
C THR A 87 71.68 -3.77 -72.13
N ASP A 88 72.72 -3.43 -72.90
CA ASP A 88 72.72 -2.28 -73.80
C ASP A 88 72.85 -2.71 -75.27
N PHE A 89 72.02 -2.12 -76.15
CA PHE A 89 72.04 -2.41 -77.58
C PHE A 89 72.82 -1.31 -78.30
N ILE A 90 73.95 -1.69 -78.89
CA ILE A 90 74.81 -0.75 -79.63
C ILE A 90 74.22 -0.42 -81.01
N GLU A 91 74.28 0.86 -81.39
CA GLU A 91 73.80 1.32 -82.69
C GLU A 91 74.63 0.70 -83.83
N GLY A 92 73.94 0.04 -84.78
CA GLY A 92 74.56 -0.65 -85.91
C GLY A 92 75.14 -2.04 -85.62
N GLY A 93 75.00 -2.57 -84.40
CA GLY A 93 75.41 -3.94 -84.04
C GLY A 93 74.33 -5.01 -84.31
N ASP A 94 74.71 -6.27 -84.13
CA ASP A 94 73.81 -7.42 -84.33
C ASP A 94 72.67 -7.41 -83.29
N PHE A 95 71.43 -7.48 -83.77
CA PHE A 95 70.24 -7.49 -82.92
C PHE A 95 69.85 -8.94 -82.54
N ALA A 96 70.32 -9.40 -81.38
CA ALA A 96 70.05 -10.75 -80.90
C ALA A 96 68.62 -10.86 -80.32
N ALA A 97 67.75 -11.63 -81.00
CA ALA A 97 66.39 -11.90 -80.55
C ALA A 97 66.32 -12.46 -79.12
N SER A 98 67.29 -13.25 -78.69
CA SER A 98 67.37 -13.78 -77.32
C SER A 98 67.64 -12.70 -76.28
N ALA A 99 68.50 -11.72 -76.58
CA ALA A 99 68.81 -10.64 -75.66
C ALA A 99 67.58 -9.74 -75.46
N ILE A 100 66.90 -9.36 -76.54
CA ILE A 100 65.70 -8.52 -76.44
C ILE A 100 64.53 -9.25 -75.78
N ASN A 101 64.31 -10.54 -76.06
CA ASN A 101 63.23 -11.27 -75.40
C ASN A 101 63.49 -11.39 -73.89
N THR A 102 64.73 -11.65 -73.46
CA THR A 102 65.08 -11.70 -72.03
C THR A 102 64.85 -10.35 -71.35
N GLU A 103 65.21 -9.24 -72.00
CA GLU A 103 64.95 -7.90 -71.48
C GLU A 103 63.45 -7.58 -71.37
N LEU A 104 62.66 -7.92 -72.39
CA LEU A 104 61.21 -7.73 -72.36
C LEU A 104 60.55 -8.56 -71.27
N ASP A 105 60.96 -9.82 -71.10
CA ASP A 105 60.47 -10.67 -70.02
C ASP A 105 60.85 -10.11 -68.64
N PHE A 106 62.09 -9.66 -68.46
CA PHE A 106 62.53 -9.05 -67.20
C PHE A 106 61.69 -7.83 -66.84
N VAL A 107 61.39 -6.96 -67.81
CA VAL A 107 60.51 -5.81 -67.62
C VAL A 107 59.09 -6.23 -67.25
N VAL A 108 58.50 -7.22 -67.94
CA VAL A 108 57.14 -7.71 -67.63
C VAL A 108 57.09 -8.34 -66.23
N ALA A 109 58.09 -9.11 -65.85
CA ALA A 109 58.19 -9.71 -64.52
C ALA A 109 58.28 -8.66 -63.41
N GLY A 110 59.01 -7.57 -63.67
CA GLY A 110 59.09 -6.42 -62.78
C GLY A 110 57.75 -5.71 -62.63
N LEU A 111 57.01 -5.51 -63.73
CA LEU A 111 55.68 -4.90 -63.69
C LEU A 111 54.68 -5.71 -62.86
N GLN A 112 54.68 -7.04 -62.98
CA GLN A 112 53.85 -7.92 -62.15
C GLN A 112 54.19 -7.82 -60.65
N GLN A 113 55.48 -7.69 -60.32
CA GLN A 113 55.92 -7.51 -58.94
C GLN A 113 55.40 -6.17 -58.38
N LEU A 114 55.49 -5.09 -59.16
CA LEU A 114 54.97 -3.79 -58.77
C LEU A 114 53.45 -3.80 -58.57
N GLU A 115 52.69 -4.44 -59.48
CA GLU A 115 51.24 -4.61 -59.35
C GLU A 115 50.87 -5.35 -58.06
N GLN A 116 51.59 -6.43 -57.76
CA GLN A 116 51.37 -7.22 -56.54
C GLN A 116 51.66 -6.41 -55.27
N ASP A 117 52.71 -5.60 -55.27
CA ASP A 117 53.01 -4.70 -54.14
C ASP A 117 51.93 -3.62 -53.96
N GLN A 118 51.37 -3.09 -55.07
CA GLN A 118 50.28 -2.09 -55.04
C GLN A 118 48.91 -2.67 -54.62
N ALA A 119 48.66 -3.96 -54.84
CA ALA A 119 47.39 -4.61 -54.51
C ALA A 119 47.04 -4.52 -53.02
N GLY A 120 48.04 -4.46 -52.12
CA GLY A 120 47.86 -4.41 -50.67
C GLY A 120 47.83 -3.02 -50.03
N MET A 121 47.93 -1.94 -50.81
CA MET A 121 48.08 -0.58 -50.28
C MET A 121 46.74 0.14 -50.04
N ILE A 122 46.68 1.00 -49.02
CA ILE A 122 45.63 2.02 -48.89
C ILE A 122 45.88 3.06 -49.98
N ARG A 123 44.84 3.42 -50.75
CA ARG A 123 44.94 4.36 -51.88
C ARG A 123 44.01 5.53 -51.70
N PHE A 124 44.49 6.71 -52.06
CA PHE A 124 43.65 7.87 -52.29
C PHE A 124 42.92 7.72 -53.63
N ASN A 125 41.83 8.46 -53.80
CA ASN A 125 41.15 8.52 -55.09
C ASN A 125 42.10 9.14 -56.13
N PRO A 126 42.17 8.63 -57.39
CA PRO A 126 43.02 9.22 -58.43
C PRO A 126 42.77 10.71 -58.73
N HIS A 127 41.65 11.27 -58.28
CA HIS A 127 41.27 12.68 -58.48
C HIS A 127 41.58 13.57 -57.28
N GLU A 128 42.23 13.04 -56.24
CA GLU A 128 42.64 13.78 -55.04
C GLU A 128 44.13 14.15 -55.11
N ASN A 129 44.50 15.30 -54.53
CA ASN A 129 45.90 15.71 -54.37
C ASN A 129 46.24 15.76 -52.86
N PRO A 130 46.40 14.59 -52.20
CA PRO A 130 46.61 14.53 -50.76
C PRO A 130 47.97 15.14 -50.37
N VAL A 131 47.99 15.95 -49.32
CA VAL A 131 49.23 16.59 -48.82
C VAL A 131 50.15 15.56 -48.17
N THR A 132 49.57 14.52 -47.54
CA THR A 132 50.31 13.37 -47.01
C THR A 132 49.82 12.06 -47.60
N HIS A 133 50.74 11.29 -48.17
CA HIS A 133 50.52 9.93 -48.68
C HIS A 133 51.19 8.87 -47.80
N ILE A 134 51.66 9.27 -46.61
CA ILE A 134 52.43 8.43 -45.69
C ILE A 134 51.58 8.17 -44.45
N MET A 135 51.44 6.90 -44.08
CA MET A 135 50.81 6.52 -42.81
C MET A 135 51.57 7.17 -41.64
N PRO A 136 50.89 7.65 -40.59
CA PRO A 136 51.58 8.17 -39.42
C PRO A 136 52.60 7.18 -38.86
N ASP A 137 53.73 7.70 -38.36
CA ASP A 137 54.83 6.87 -37.85
C ASP A 137 54.35 5.82 -36.86
N ARG A 138 54.96 4.63 -36.88
CA ARG A 138 54.58 3.49 -36.02
C ARG A 138 54.49 3.88 -34.55
N ALA A 139 55.42 4.69 -34.05
CA ALA A 139 55.43 5.17 -32.67
C ALA A 139 54.23 6.09 -32.35
N ILE A 140 53.75 6.85 -33.34
CA ILE A 140 52.62 7.77 -33.21
C ILE A 140 51.28 7.03 -33.29
N ARG A 141 51.17 5.99 -34.13
CA ARG A 141 49.93 5.24 -34.36
C ARG A 141 49.72 4.00 -33.48
N ALA A 142 50.70 3.60 -32.68
CA ALA A 142 50.53 2.49 -31.74
C ALA A 142 49.36 2.78 -30.77
N GLY A 143 48.38 1.87 -30.70
CA GLY A 143 47.19 2.03 -29.84
C GLY A 143 46.18 3.10 -30.30
N LYS A 144 46.22 3.51 -31.57
CA LYS A 144 45.33 4.53 -32.16
C LYS A 144 44.55 3.99 -33.37
N ALA A 145 43.42 4.62 -33.69
CA ALA A 145 42.68 4.36 -34.92
C ALA A 145 43.23 5.19 -36.09
N LEU A 146 43.03 4.72 -37.32
CA LEU A 146 43.24 5.54 -38.52
C LEU A 146 42.02 6.45 -38.70
N GLY A 147 42.23 7.75 -38.81
CA GLY A 147 41.20 8.73 -39.14
C GLY A 147 41.71 9.79 -40.10
N PHE A 148 40.87 10.77 -40.39
CA PHE A 148 41.18 11.90 -41.25
C PHE A 148 40.97 13.21 -40.49
N ASP A 149 41.88 14.17 -40.63
CA ASP A 149 41.72 15.50 -40.05
C ASP A 149 40.77 16.38 -40.89
N GLY A 150 40.65 17.66 -40.53
CA GLY A 150 39.76 18.62 -41.22
C GLY A 150 40.14 18.88 -42.68
N ASP A 151 41.36 18.54 -43.08
CA ASP A 151 41.88 18.68 -44.45
C ASP A 151 41.88 17.34 -45.21
N GLY A 152 41.35 16.27 -44.60
CA GLY A 152 41.29 14.93 -45.19
C GLY A 152 42.61 14.16 -45.14
N ASN A 153 43.61 14.63 -44.37
CA ASN A 153 44.89 13.94 -44.25
C ASN A 153 44.82 12.79 -43.25
N MET A 154 45.53 11.70 -43.54
CA MET A 154 45.61 10.55 -42.63
C MET A 154 46.25 10.94 -41.29
N VAL A 155 45.54 10.70 -40.19
CA VAL A 155 45.99 11.00 -38.83
C VAL A 155 45.74 9.83 -37.88
N ALA A 156 46.60 9.68 -36.87
CA ALA A 156 46.44 8.68 -35.83
C ALA A 156 45.57 9.23 -34.68
N VAL A 157 44.35 8.72 -34.57
CA VAL A 157 43.32 9.20 -33.65
C VAL A 157 43.38 8.41 -32.33
N PRO A 158 43.64 9.04 -31.16
CA PRO A 158 43.69 8.35 -29.86
C PRO A 158 42.42 7.54 -29.60
N LEU A 159 42.50 6.25 -29.24
CA LEU A 159 41.30 5.45 -28.90
C LEU A 159 40.62 5.92 -27.61
N ASN A 160 41.39 6.59 -26.77
CA ASN A 160 41.01 7.21 -25.53
C ASN A 160 40.53 8.65 -25.82
N GLY A 161 39.20 8.86 -25.74
CA GLY A 161 38.58 10.19 -25.79
C GLY A 161 38.03 10.64 -27.15
N THR A 162 38.17 9.85 -28.23
CA THR A 162 37.70 10.21 -29.58
C THR A 162 36.42 9.50 -30.01
N MET A 163 35.76 8.83 -29.06
CA MET A 163 34.31 8.88 -29.03
C MET A 163 33.93 10.20 -28.35
N ALA A 164 34.10 11.34 -29.04
CA ALA A 164 33.15 12.42 -28.80
C ALA A 164 31.80 11.77 -29.13
N GLN A 165 31.10 11.30 -28.09
CA GLN A 165 29.89 10.52 -28.28
C GLN A 165 29.01 11.36 -29.23
N PRO A 166 28.49 10.79 -30.33
CA PRO A 166 27.80 11.58 -31.34
C PRO A 166 26.69 12.36 -30.64
N ASN A 167 26.60 13.67 -30.93
CA ASN A 167 25.50 14.46 -30.40
C ASN A 167 24.18 13.77 -30.73
N PHE A 168 23.31 13.65 -29.74
CA PHE A 168 22.01 13.03 -29.89
C PHE A 168 20.98 14.10 -30.28
N THR A 169 20.24 13.86 -31.37
CA THR A 169 19.04 14.62 -31.70
C THR A 169 17.89 13.63 -31.81
N ALA A 170 16.85 13.83 -31.01
CA ALA A 170 15.67 12.97 -31.07
C ALA A 170 14.93 13.15 -32.40
N SER A 171 14.24 12.11 -32.87
CA SER A 171 13.38 12.22 -34.04
C SER A 171 12.14 13.05 -33.71
N GLY A 172 11.94 14.20 -34.36
CA GLY A 172 10.75 15.04 -34.21
C GLY A 172 11.00 16.50 -34.60
N THR A 173 9.99 17.16 -35.19
CA THR A 173 10.07 18.59 -35.53
C THR A 173 10.33 19.42 -34.26
N GLY A 174 11.38 20.24 -34.28
CA GLY A 174 11.77 21.06 -33.13
C GLY A 174 12.67 20.37 -32.10
N ALA A 175 13.11 19.13 -32.36
CA ALA A 175 14.10 18.47 -31.49
C ALA A 175 15.43 19.23 -31.48
N VAL A 176 15.95 19.48 -30.28
CA VAL A 176 17.23 20.17 -30.06
C VAL A 176 18.34 19.15 -29.87
N THR A 177 19.45 19.37 -30.56
CA THR A 177 20.67 18.57 -30.43
C THR A 177 21.30 18.76 -29.06
N ARG A 178 21.72 17.66 -28.43
CA ARG A 178 22.38 17.63 -27.13
C ARG A 178 23.54 16.65 -27.11
N THR A 179 24.41 16.75 -26.12
CA THR A 179 25.48 15.75 -25.97
C THR A 179 24.86 14.40 -25.60
N SER A 180 25.42 13.31 -26.10
CA SER A 180 25.00 11.97 -25.71
C SER A 180 25.34 11.68 -24.24
N GLY A 181 26.35 12.36 -23.67
CA GLY A 181 26.66 12.31 -22.25
C GLY A 181 25.48 12.81 -21.41
N ASP A 182 24.98 14.01 -21.70
CA ASP A 182 23.79 14.57 -21.04
C ASP A 182 22.58 13.63 -21.21
N LYS A 183 22.46 12.99 -22.38
CA LYS A 183 21.37 12.03 -22.64
C LYS A 183 21.48 10.78 -21.78
N LEU A 184 22.65 10.16 -21.73
CA LEU A 184 22.84 8.94 -20.95
C LEU A 184 22.73 9.20 -19.44
N GLN A 185 23.06 10.42 -18.98
CA GLN A 185 22.89 10.81 -17.57
C GLN A 185 21.44 10.98 -17.11
N GLU A 186 20.47 11.09 -18.03
CA GLU A 186 19.03 11.11 -17.65
C GLU A 186 18.59 9.78 -17.02
N HIS A 187 19.26 8.67 -17.35
CA HIS A 187 18.94 7.33 -16.85
C HIS A 187 20.21 6.63 -16.36
N VAL A 188 20.60 6.94 -15.13
CA VAL A 188 21.74 6.30 -14.49
C VAL A 188 21.37 4.90 -13.99
N SER A 189 22.17 3.89 -14.35
CA SER A 189 22.06 2.54 -13.83
C SER A 189 23.04 2.27 -12.68
N VAL A 190 22.66 1.41 -11.73
CA VAL A 190 23.61 0.86 -10.75
C VAL A 190 24.79 0.13 -11.42
N LYS A 191 24.60 -0.41 -12.64
CA LYS A 191 25.67 -1.08 -13.39
C LYS A 191 26.72 -0.10 -13.92
N ASP A 192 26.36 1.16 -14.13
CA ASP A 192 27.31 2.22 -14.51
C ASP A 192 28.34 2.49 -13.39
N PHE A 193 28.01 2.09 -12.16
CA PHE A 193 28.85 2.19 -10.97
C PHE A 193 29.49 0.88 -10.54
N GLY A 194 29.42 -0.15 -11.39
CA GLY A 194 30.08 -1.44 -11.18
C GLY A 194 29.25 -2.49 -10.47
N ALA A 195 27.92 -2.30 -10.33
CA ALA A 195 27.05 -3.37 -9.83
C ALA A 195 27.07 -4.57 -10.79
N VAL A 196 27.30 -5.77 -10.26
CA VAL A 196 27.37 -7.00 -11.04
C VAL A 196 25.98 -7.64 -11.16
N GLY A 197 25.22 -7.70 -10.06
CA GLY A 197 23.87 -8.26 -10.07
C GLY A 197 23.81 -9.78 -10.26
N ASN A 198 24.83 -10.52 -9.80
CA ASN A 198 24.93 -11.99 -9.93
C ASN A 198 24.60 -12.76 -8.63
N GLY A 199 24.19 -12.07 -7.58
CA GLY A 199 23.84 -12.62 -6.26
C GLY A 199 25.04 -12.98 -5.37
N ILE A 200 26.26 -12.83 -5.87
CA ILE A 200 27.51 -13.20 -5.20
C ILE A 200 28.33 -11.96 -4.85
N ALA A 201 28.59 -11.11 -5.85
CA ALA A 201 29.37 -9.89 -5.68
C ALA A 201 28.68 -8.94 -4.70
N ASP A 202 29.47 -8.18 -3.94
CA ASP A 202 28.95 -7.10 -3.11
C ASP A 202 28.72 -5.85 -3.97
N ASP A 203 27.44 -5.53 -4.21
CA ASP A 203 27.03 -4.41 -5.04
C ASP A 203 26.76 -3.14 -4.22
N THR A 204 26.97 -3.17 -2.89
CA THR A 204 26.65 -2.08 -1.96
C THR A 204 27.21 -0.72 -2.41
N LEU A 205 28.50 -0.69 -2.75
CA LEU A 205 29.17 0.56 -3.11
C LEU A 205 28.69 1.11 -4.45
N ALA A 206 28.30 0.25 -5.38
CA ALA A 206 27.74 0.67 -6.66
C ALA A 206 26.40 1.39 -6.48
N PHE A 207 25.51 0.85 -5.62
CA PHE A 207 24.26 1.53 -5.26
C PHE A 207 24.49 2.88 -4.59
N GLN A 208 25.41 2.95 -3.63
CA GLN A 208 25.73 4.20 -2.92
C GLN A 208 26.26 5.27 -3.87
N ARG A 209 27.15 4.90 -4.81
CA ARG A 209 27.70 5.82 -5.81
C ARG A 209 26.65 6.25 -6.82
N ALA A 210 25.78 5.34 -7.28
CA ALA A 210 24.70 5.68 -8.21
C ALA A 210 23.72 6.70 -7.60
N LEU A 211 23.32 6.48 -6.34
CA LEU A 211 22.44 7.41 -5.62
C LEU A 211 23.13 8.75 -5.29
N ALA A 212 24.44 8.76 -5.10
CA ALA A 212 25.19 10.01 -4.95
C ALA A 212 25.27 10.81 -6.26
N ALA A 213 25.33 10.12 -7.39
CA ALA A 213 25.49 10.73 -8.71
C ALA A 213 24.17 11.18 -9.36
N SER A 214 23.05 10.53 -9.03
CA SER A 214 21.76 10.80 -9.67
C SER A 214 20.58 10.74 -8.69
N LYS A 215 19.58 11.58 -8.96
CA LYS A 215 18.26 11.50 -8.30
C LYS A 215 17.36 10.42 -8.92
N TYR A 216 17.67 9.93 -10.11
CA TYR A 216 16.92 8.85 -10.76
C TYR A 216 17.87 7.68 -11.08
N VAL A 217 17.74 6.59 -10.34
CA VAL A 217 18.60 5.41 -10.45
C VAL A 217 17.79 4.20 -10.90
N PHE A 218 18.22 3.60 -11.99
CA PHE A 218 17.67 2.36 -12.54
C PHE A 218 18.45 1.14 -12.01
N VAL A 219 17.71 0.11 -11.61
CA VAL A 219 18.22 -1.19 -11.18
C VAL A 219 17.81 -2.22 -12.25
N PRO A 220 18.70 -2.60 -13.18
CA PRO A 220 18.38 -3.60 -14.20
C PRO A 220 18.05 -4.95 -13.58
N ALA A 221 17.47 -5.86 -14.36
CA ALA A 221 17.31 -7.24 -13.92
C ALA A 221 18.64 -7.85 -13.45
N GLY A 222 18.59 -8.54 -12.32
CA GLY A 222 19.75 -9.08 -11.61
C GLY A 222 19.47 -9.27 -10.13
N THR A 223 20.34 -10.02 -9.48
CA THR A 223 20.32 -10.24 -8.04
C THR A 223 21.48 -9.49 -7.41
N TYR A 224 21.20 -8.42 -6.68
CA TYR A 224 22.21 -7.52 -6.13
C TYR A 224 22.38 -7.79 -4.64
N ARG A 225 23.49 -8.44 -4.28
CA ARG A 225 23.81 -8.70 -2.87
C ARG A 225 24.40 -7.43 -2.26
N VAL A 226 23.82 -6.98 -1.15
CA VAL A 226 24.31 -5.84 -0.37
C VAL A 226 24.61 -6.25 1.06
N ILE A 227 25.64 -5.65 1.65
CA ILE A 227 26.14 -5.95 2.99
C ILE A 227 25.94 -4.79 3.99
N SER A 228 25.43 -3.65 3.52
CA SER A 228 25.02 -2.52 4.37
C SER A 228 23.77 -1.84 3.82
N THR A 229 23.11 -1.05 4.66
CA THR A 229 21.87 -0.35 4.31
C THR A 229 22.04 0.55 3.09
N ILE A 230 21.13 0.44 2.13
CA ILE A 230 21.01 1.41 1.03
C ILE A 230 20.10 2.55 1.49
N ALA A 231 20.70 3.73 1.72
CA ALA A 231 20.01 4.90 2.25
C ALA A 231 19.58 5.86 1.13
N LEU A 232 18.32 6.28 1.15
CA LEU A 232 17.77 7.30 0.26
C LEU A 232 17.55 8.62 1.02
N THR A 233 18.03 9.70 0.42
CA THR A 233 17.81 11.10 0.79
C THR A 233 16.70 11.70 -0.05
N SER A 234 16.18 12.89 0.31
CA SER A 234 15.02 13.47 -0.36
C SER A 234 15.14 13.59 -1.89
N GLY A 235 14.01 13.31 -2.57
CA GLY A 235 13.84 13.45 -4.02
C GLY A 235 14.53 12.36 -4.85
N GLN A 236 14.89 11.22 -4.26
CA GLN A 236 15.53 10.12 -4.98
C GLN A 236 14.51 9.09 -5.47
N SER A 237 14.72 8.60 -6.69
CA SER A 237 13.98 7.52 -7.33
C SER A 237 14.89 6.31 -7.49
N LEU A 238 14.42 5.14 -7.04
CA LEU A 238 15.08 3.85 -7.27
C LEU A 238 14.08 2.92 -7.95
N ILE A 239 14.29 2.68 -9.24
CA ILE A 239 13.32 2.01 -10.12
C ILE A 239 13.94 0.74 -10.70
N GLY A 240 13.27 -0.39 -10.55
CA GLY A 240 13.72 -1.66 -11.12
C GLY A 240 12.95 -2.09 -12.38
N ALA A 241 13.18 -3.34 -12.79
CA ALA A 241 12.52 -4.01 -13.91
C ALA A 241 11.55 -5.11 -13.41
N GLY A 242 10.85 -4.83 -12.30
CA GLY A 242 9.96 -5.74 -11.59
C GLY A 242 10.72 -6.64 -10.62
N ASP A 243 10.12 -7.79 -10.28
CA ASP A 243 10.73 -8.76 -9.35
C ASP A 243 12.06 -9.34 -9.84
N ALA A 244 12.39 -9.18 -11.13
CA ALA A 244 13.68 -9.55 -11.70
C ALA A 244 14.83 -8.65 -11.20
N SER A 245 14.53 -7.46 -10.66
CA SER A 245 15.50 -6.57 -10.00
C SER A 245 15.44 -6.80 -8.50
N GLU A 246 16.21 -7.80 -8.03
CA GLU A 246 16.23 -8.22 -6.63
C GLU A 246 17.41 -7.58 -5.88
N ILE A 247 17.14 -6.75 -4.87
CA ILE A 247 18.14 -6.30 -3.90
C ILE A 247 18.03 -7.23 -2.69
N ARG A 248 19.13 -7.86 -2.29
CA ARG A 248 19.11 -8.88 -1.23
C ARG A 248 20.22 -8.75 -0.21
N THR A 249 19.94 -9.24 0.98
CA THR A 249 20.95 -9.45 2.02
C THR A 249 20.64 -10.69 2.84
N THR A 250 21.66 -11.28 3.44
CA THR A 250 21.54 -12.31 4.49
C THR A 250 21.90 -11.77 5.87
N LEU A 251 22.31 -10.51 5.95
CA LEU A 251 22.73 -9.86 7.20
C LEU A 251 21.52 -9.26 7.93
N PRO A 252 21.57 -9.11 9.27
CA PRO A 252 20.50 -8.52 10.06
C PRO A 252 20.48 -6.98 9.97
N ILE A 253 20.46 -6.43 8.75
CA ILE A 253 20.46 -4.99 8.47
C ILE A 253 19.06 -4.51 8.05
N THR A 254 18.83 -3.21 8.12
CA THR A 254 17.76 -2.60 7.31
C THR A 254 18.24 -2.59 5.87
N LEU A 255 17.48 -3.19 4.95
CA LEU A 255 17.93 -3.33 3.56
C LEU A 255 17.88 -1.97 2.85
N ILE A 256 16.70 -1.33 2.82
CA ILE A 256 16.54 0.05 2.32
C ILE A 256 16.00 0.94 3.42
N GLN A 257 16.62 2.12 3.59
CA GLN A 257 16.14 3.15 4.50
C GLN A 257 15.84 4.45 3.74
N ILE A 258 14.59 4.90 3.81
CA ILE A 258 14.17 6.22 3.32
C ILE A 258 14.27 7.21 4.48
N GLY A 259 15.26 8.09 4.38
CA GLY A 259 15.59 9.09 5.39
C GLY A 259 14.98 10.47 5.17
N GLY A 260 14.36 10.69 3.99
CA GLY A 260 13.86 11.99 3.55
C GLY A 260 12.51 11.91 2.84
N SER A 261 12.15 12.99 2.14
CA SER A 261 10.83 13.18 1.53
C SER A 261 10.85 13.10 0.00
N TYR A 262 9.68 12.90 -0.61
CA TYR A 262 9.51 12.93 -2.07
C TYR A 262 10.28 11.84 -2.84
N ASN A 263 10.54 10.71 -2.20
CA ASN A 263 11.20 9.58 -2.85
C ASN A 263 10.21 8.71 -3.63
N HIS A 264 10.70 8.04 -4.67
CA HIS A 264 9.93 7.08 -5.44
C HIS A 264 10.67 5.74 -5.52
N ILE A 265 10.06 4.66 -5.02
CA ILE A 265 10.60 3.31 -5.18
C ILE A 265 9.58 2.49 -5.95
N ALA A 266 10.00 1.89 -7.07
CA ALA A 266 9.09 1.10 -7.87
C ALA A 266 9.72 -0.09 -8.58
N ASN A 267 8.90 -1.10 -8.87
CA ASN A 267 9.24 -2.25 -9.72
C ASN A 267 10.48 -3.01 -9.22
N LEU A 268 10.51 -3.35 -7.93
CA LEU A 268 11.68 -3.95 -7.28
C LEU A 268 11.26 -5.12 -6.39
N LYS A 269 12.20 -6.04 -6.17
CA LYS A 269 12.13 -7.05 -5.13
C LYS A 269 13.19 -6.81 -4.07
N LEU A 270 12.77 -6.85 -2.81
CA LEU A 270 13.62 -6.78 -1.62
C LEU A 270 13.66 -8.17 -0.97
N PHE A 271 14.82 -8.66 -0.57
CA PHE A 271 14.94 -10.00 0.00
C PHE A 271 15.85 -10.03 1.23
N GLY A 272 15.32 -10.50 2.35
CA GLY A 272 16.04 -10.65 3.62
C GLY A 272 16.14 -9.35 4.42
N GLY A 273 16.99 -9.38 5.45
CA GLY A 273 17.22 -8.25 6.35
C GLY A 273 16.37 -8.30 7.63
N ASN A 274 16.77 -7.47 8.61
CA ASN A 274 15.95 -7.20 9.78
C ASN A 274 14.72 -6.36 9.41
N VAL A 275 14.88 -5.44 8.47
CA VAL A 275 13.77 -4.68 7.87
C VAL A 275 13.97 -4.64 6.36
N GLY A 276 12.94 -4.99 5.59
CA GLY A 276 12.99 -4.86 4.12
C GLY A 276 13.03 -3.39 3.69
N LEU A 277 12.02 -2.62 4.11
CA LEU A 277 11.94 -1.19 3.84
C LEU A 277 11.62 -0.38 5.10
N LYS A 278 12.50 0.56 5.47
CA LYS A 278 12.32 1.42 6.64
C LYS A 278 12.09 2.88 6.25
N PHE A 279 11.15 3.52 6.92
CA PHE A 279 10.93 4.97 6.92
C PHE A 279 11.26 5.52 8.30
N ALA A 280 12.18 6.47 8.34
CA ALA A 280 12.49 7.24 9.54
C ALA A 280 13.13 8.57 9.11
N GLY A 281 12.62 9.71 9.59
CA GLY A 281 13.22 11.00 9.27
C GLY A 281 14.64 11.11 9.82
N ILE A 282 15.62 11.40 8.96
CA ILE A 282 17.03 11.52 9.35
C ILE A 282 17.43 12.99 9.49
N SER A 283 17.39 13.73 8.38
CA SER A 283 17.75 15.16 8.33
C SER A 283 16.54 16.10 8.33
N GLY A 284 15.33 15.52 8.33
CA GLY A 284 14.07 16.23 8.32
C GLY A 284 12.88 15.26 8.24
N PRO A 285 11.69 15.74 7.88
CA PRO A 285 10.52 14.89 7.69
C PRO A 285 10.75 13.80 6.65
N CYS A 286 10.14 12.64 6.87
CA CYS A 286 10.07 11.53 5.91
C CYS A 286 8.64 11.43 5.38
N VAL A 287 8.34 12.26 4.37
CA VAL A 287 6.97 12.48 3.90
C VAL A 287 6.82 12.41 2.39
N ASN A 288 5.59 12.19 1.96
CA ASN A 288 5.20 12.22 0.56
C ASN A 288 6.07 11.31 -0.33
N ASN A 289 6.51 10.18 0.23
CA ASN A 289 7.19 9.15 -0.52
C ASN A 289 6.17 8.23 -1.21
N SER A 290 6.51 7.71 -2.38
CA SER A 290 5.65 6.84 -3.20
C SER A 290 6.31 5.50 -3.45
N ILE A 291 5.71 4.43 -2.93
CA ILE A 291 6.18 3.05 -3.06
C ILE A 291 5.16 2.24 -3.86
N VAL A 292 5.58 1.72 -5.00
CA VAL A 292 4.65 1.19 -6.01
C VAL A 292 5.21 -0.08 -6.64
N ASP A 293 4.40 -1.14 -6.79
CA ASP A 293 4.83 -2.37 -7.48
C ASP A 293 6.14 -2.95 -6.88
N LEU A 294 6.18 -3.02 -5.55
CA LEU A 294 7.31 -3.50 -4.75
C LEU A 294 6.95 -4.81 -4.07
N SER A 295 7.86 -5.78 -4.05
CA SER A 295 7.76 -6.95 -3.18
C SER A 295 8.89 -6.98 -2.15
N THR A 296 8.60 -7.34 -0.90
CA THR A 296 9.61 -7.60 0.13
C THR A 296 9.42 -9.00 0.69
N TRP A 297 10.49 -9.79 0.70
CA TRP A 297 10.48 -11.21 1.00
C TRP A 297 11.40 -11.54 2.16
N GLN A 298 10.96 -12.40 3.08
CA GLN A 298 11.81 -13.01 4.12
C GLN A 298 12.59 -12.02 5.01
N ALA A 299 12.05 -10.82 5.21
CA ALA A 299 12.56 -9.90 6.21
C ALA A 299 11.98 -10.25 7.60
N GLN A 300 12.67 -9.89 8.69
CA GLN A 300 12.06 -9.98 10.03
C GLN A 300 10.81 -9.09 10.08
N THR A 301 10.96 -7.81 9.71
CA THR A 301 9.84 -6.91 9.43
C THR A 301 9.84 -6.52 7.95
N GLY A 302 8.73 -6.68 7.24
CA GLY A 302 8.66 -6.29 5.82
C GLY A 302 8.83 -4.78 5.64
N ILE A 303 7.90 -4.01 6.20
CA ILE A 303 7.89 -2.54 6.14
C ILE A 303 7.79 -1.98 7.54
N LEU A 304 8.67 -1.04 7.88
CA LEU A 304 8.68 -0.34 9.15
C LEU A 304 8.56 1.17 8.94
N LEU A 305 7.54 1.79 9.52
CA LEU A 305 7.44 3.24 9.67
C LEU A 305 7.71 3.56 11.14
N ASP A 306 8.80 4.29 11.39
CA ASP A 306 9.25 4.62 12.73
C ASP A 306 9.27 6.13 12.94
N GLY A 307 8.35 6.61 13.76
CA GLY A 307 8.21 8.01 14.15
C GLY A 307 9.42 8.61 14.88
N GLY A 308 10.35 7.75 15.34
CA GLY A 308 11.62 8.18 15.90
C GLY A 308 11.50 8.90 17.25
N THR A 309 12.49 9.73 17.53
CA THR A 309 12.66 10.47 18.79
C THR A 309 12.51 11.98 18.66
N ASP A 310 12.48 12.51 17.43
CA ASP A 310 12.47 13.95 17.13
C ASP A 310 11.15 14.33 16.45
N THR A 311 10.39 15.22 17.08
CA THR A 311 9.09 15.70 16.56
C THR A 311 9.21 16.50 15.27
N ASN A 312 10.40 16.98 14.92
CA ASN A 312 10.67 17.66 13.64
C ASN A 312 11.02 16.70 12.50
N ARG A 313 11.06 15.39 12.77
CA ARG A 313 11.37 14.34 11.79
C ARG A 313 10.24 13.32 11.65
N PRO A 314 8.99 13.77 11.52
CA PRO A 314 7.82 12.90 11.46
C PRO A 314 7.84 11.98 10.22
N VAL A 315 7.11 10.88 10.31
CA VAL A 315 6.93 9.90 9.22
C VAL A 315 5.45 9.86 8.83
N TYR A 316 5.08 10.70 7.85
CA TYR A 316 3.67 10.90 7.52
C TYR A 316 3.40 11.20 6.05
N TRP A 317 2.16 11.02 5.58
CA TRP A 317 1.76 11.17 4.17
C TRP A 317 2.54 10.31 3.17
N ASN A 318 3.03 9.14 3.58
CA ASN A 318 3.65 8.21 2.65
C ASN A 318 2.59 7.32 1.99
N ASN A 319 2.80 6.97 0.72
CA ASN A 319 1.82 6.25 -0.09
C ASN A 319 2.41 4.93 -0.59
N PHE A 320 1.67 3.86 -0.40
CA PHE A 320 2.01 2.49 -0.78
C PHE A 320 0.89 1.93 -1.65
N ALA A 321 1.25 1.47 -2.86
CA ALA A 321 0.30 0.92 -3.82
C ALA A 321 0.82 -0.38 -4.44
N ARG A 322 0.01 -1.44 -4.44
CA ARG A 322 0.38 -2.74 -5.04
C ARG A 322 1.70 -3.29 -4.47
N VAL A 323 1.81 -3.26 -3.15
CA VAL A 323 2.99 -3.73 -2.42
C VAL A 323 2.71 -5.09 -1.78
N LEU A 324 3.60 -6.06 -2.00
CA LEU A 324 3.55 -7.39 -1.38
C LEU A 324 4.62 -7.52 -0.30
N VAL A 325 4.23 -7.88 0.92
CA VAL A 325 5.12 -8.33 1.98
C VAL A 325 4.95 -9.85 2.13
N ALA A 326 5.91 -10.62 1.63
CA ALA A 326 5.86 -12.07 1.62
C ALA A 326 6.77 -12.69 2.69
N GLN A 327 6.24 -13.68 3.40
CA GLN A 327 6.97 -14.46 4.42
C GLN A 327 7.69 -13.61 5.49
N PRO A 328 7.03 -12.63 6.15
CA PRO A 328 7.66 -11.92 7.26
C PRO A 328 7.83 -12.84 8.48
N PHE A 329 8.98 -12.77 9.15
CA PHE A 329 9.24 -13.61 10.33
C PHE A 329 8.72 -13.02 11.66
N VAL A 330 8.56 -11.70 11.73
CA VAL A 330 8.03 -10.97 12.89
C VAL A 330 6.79 -10.19 12.48
N ASN A 331 6.91 -9.12 11.70
CA ASN A 331 5.78 -8.29 11.30
C ASN A 331 5.75 -8.09 9.78
N GLY A 332 4.57 -8.06 9.17
CA GLY A 332 4.44 -7.63 7.78
C GLY A 332 4.69 -6.13 7.63
N ILE A 333 3.77 -5.33 8.17
CA ILE A 333 3.85 -3.87 8.22
C ILE A 333 3.78 -3.41 9.68
N HIS A 334 4.71 -2.56 10.11
CA HIS A 334 4.78 -2.07 11.49
C HIS A 334 4.86 -0.54 11.51
N LEU A 335 3.92 0.09 12.21
CA LEU A 335 3.91 1.52 12.50
C LEU A 335 4.19 1.71 14.00
N LYS A 336 5.34 2.26 14.34
CA LYS A 336 5.76 2.48 15.73
C LYS A 336 6.38 3.85 15.94
N ARG A 337 6.62 4.19 17.21
CA ARG A 337 7.40 5.36 17.58
C ARG A 337 8.47 4.94 18.58
N SER A 338 9.73 4.89 18.13
CA SER A 338 10.84 4.43 18.98
C SER A 338 11.24 5.38 20.12
N GLY A 339 10.69 6.59 20.20
CA GLY A 339 10.92 7.51 21.31
C GLY A 339 9.95 8.68 21.36
N ALA A 340 10.43 9.88 21.67
CA ALA A 340 9.58 11.08 21.83
C ALA A 340 9.16 11.76 20.51
N GLY A 341 9.35 11.11 19.35
CA GLY A 341 9.04 11.68 18.06
C GLY A 341 7.54 11.82 17.79
N ASP A 342 7.20 12.24 16.58
CA ASP A 342 5.80 12.17 16.15
C ASP A 342 5.43 10.72 15.79
N THR A 343 4.16 10.37 15.95
CA THR A 343 3.64 9.06 15.53
C THR A 343 3.65 8.93 14.02
N PRO A 344 3.83 7.71 13.45
CA PRO A 344 3.53 7.50 12.04
C PRO A 344 2.06 7.85 11.77
N ASN A 345 1.81 8.80 10.89
CA ASN A 345 0.46 9.31 10.65
C ASN A 345 0.13 9.57 9.18
N ALA A 346 -1.15 9.63 8.83
CA ALA A 346 -1.62 9.89 7.46
C ALA A 346 -0.99 9.02 6.35
N ASN A 347 -0.47 7.83 6.66
CA ASN A 347 0.13 6.93 5.67
C ASN A 347 -0.95 6.06 5.01
N ARG A 348 -0.83 5.86 3.70
CA ARG A 348 -1.85 5.19 2.89
C ARG A 348 -1.33 3.91 2.28
N PHE A 349 -1.99 2.80 2.58
CA PHE A 349 -1.72 1.48 2.00
C PHE A 349 -2.93 1.07 1.16
N THR A 350 -2.74 0.98 -0.15
CA THR A 350 -3.80 0.70 -1.13
C THR A 350 -3.42 -0.53 -1.95
N GLN A 351 -4.32 -1.52 -2.05
CA GLN A 351 -4.04 -2.73 -2.84
C GLN A 351 -2.77 -3.47 -2.37
N CYS A 352 -2.46 -3.41 -1.07
CA CYS A 352 -1.28 -4.03 -0.47
C CYS A 352 -1.63 -5.38 0.16
N ARG A 353 -0.65 -6.27 0.23
CA ARG A 353 -0.82 -7.62 0.78
C ARG A 353 0.32 -7.97 1.72
N VAL A 354 0.00 -8.55 2.87
CA VAL A 354 0.94 -9.29 3.70
C VAL A 354 0.55 -10.76 3.60
N TYR A 355 1.47 -11.60 3.12
CA TYR A 355 1.17 -13.00 2.85
C TYR A 355 2.26 -13.91 3.42
N SER A 356 1.90 -14.68 4.44
CA SER A 356 2.83 -15.62 5.08
C SER A 356 3.28 -16.76 4.17
N LEU A 357 2.46 -17.16 3.19
CA LEU A 357 2.68 -18.39 2.40
C LEU A 357 2.96 -19.61 3.29
N GLY A 358 2.35 -19.65 4.48
CA GLY A 358 2.55 -20.70 5.48
C GLY A 358 3.82 -20.57 6.33
N ALA A 359 4.69 -19.59 6.07
CA ALA A 359 5.88 -19.35 6.89
C ALA A 359 5.51 -18.86 8.30
N THR A 360 6.26 -19.31 9.31
CA THR A 360 6.11 -18.86 10.71
C THR A 360 6.27 -17.35 10.82
N THR A 361 5.31 -16.69 11.47
CA THR A 361 5.34 -15.25 11.75
C THR A 361 5.06 -15.08 13.23
N SER A 362 6.03 -14.59 13.99
CA SER A 362 5.94 -14.47 15.47
C SER A 362 5.14 -13.26 15.97
N GLY A 363 4.95 -12.25 15.11
CA GLY A 363 4.20 -11.02 15.40
C GLY A 363 2.90 -10.98 14.62
N HIS A 364 2.78 -10.03 13.68
CA HIS A 364 1.49 -9.67 13.09
C HIS A 364 1.58 -9.47 11.58
N GLY A 365 0.46 -9.60 10.87
CA GLY A 365 0.39 -9.17 9.48
C GLY A 365 0.59 -7.66 9.39
N VAL A 366 -0.25 -6.90 10.09
CA VAL A 366 -0.11 -5.46 10.31
C VAL A 366 -0.11 -5.17 11.80
N TYR A 367 0.86 -4.38 12.26
CA TYR A 367 0.90 -3.88 13.63
C TYR A 367 0.95 -2.36 13.63
N VAL A 368 -0.16 -1.73 13.99
CA VAL A 368 -0.25 -0.29 14.25
C VAL A 368 -0.05 -0.09 15.75
N GLU A 369 1.21 -0.06 16.19
CA GLU A 369 1.56 -0.01 17.61
C GLU A 369 1.24 1.35 18.23
N GLU A 370 1.72 2.41 17.58
CA GLU A 370 1.54 3.81 17.99
C GLU A 370 1.16 4.72 16.80
N GLY A 371 0.81 4.14 15.65
CA GLY A 371 0.37 4.93 14.49
C GLY A 371 -0.94 5.65 14.78
N SER A 372 -0.99 6.97 14.53
CA SER A 372 -2.14 7.82 14.83
C SER A 372 -2.57 8.68 13.64
N PHE A 373 -3.66 9.42 13.76
CA PHE A 373 -4.13 10.45 12.82
C PHE A 373 -4.21 9.99 11.36
N ASN A 374 -5.20 9.15 11.06
CA ASN A 374 -5.64 8.80 9.69
C ASN A 374 -4.66 7.95 8.89
N ASN A 375 -3.99 6.97 9.51
CA ASN A 375 -3.41 5.87 8.72
C ASN A 375 -4.54 5.04 8.09
N SER A 376 -4.42 4.71 6.81
CA SER A 376 -5.48 4.04 6.05
C SER A 376 -4.98 2.81 5.31
N PHE A 377 -5.73 1.71 5.42
CA PHE A 377 -5.51 0.47 4.71
C PHE A 377 -6.77 0.15 3.89
N THR A 378 -6.68 0.21 2.57
CA THR A 378 -7.83 0.03 1.67
C THR A 378 -7.54 -1.04 0.63
N ASP A 379 -8.48 -1.96 0.44
CA ASP A 379 -8.31 -3.13 -0.44
C ASP A 379 -7.05 -3.91 -0.05
N PHE A 380 -6.97 -4.26 1.24
CA PHE A 380 -5.77 -4.80 1.87
C PHE A 380 -5.97 -6.25 2.29
N GLU A 381 -4.95 -7.08 2.11
CA GLU A 381 -4.94 -8.47 2.58
C GLU A 381 -3.88 -8.68 3.66
N ALA A 382 -4.26 -9.32 4.78
CA ALA A 382 -3.36 -9.82 5.81
C ALA A 382 -3.59 -11.32 6.00
N ASN A 383 -2.78 -12.13 5.35
CA ASN A 383 -2.75 -13.57 5.50
C ASN A 383 -1.53 -13.99 6.34
N VAL A 384 -1.77 -14.62 7.49
CA VAL A 384 -0.72 -15.01 8.45
C VAL A 384 -0.81 -16.49 8.83
N ASN A 385 0.33 -17.06 9.23
CA ASN A 385 0.41 -18.41 9.76
C ASN A 385 -0.20 -18.49 11.18
N SER A 386 -0.55 -19.71 11.64
CA SER A 386 -1.13 -19.96 12.96
C SER A 386 -0.25 -19.60 14.16
N THR A 387 1.02 -19.29 13.93
CA THR A 387 1.97 -18.80 14.94
C THR A 387 1.90 -17.28 15.17
N ALA A 388 1.17 -16.55 14.33
CA ALA A 388 1.00 -15.11 14.46
C ALA A 388 0.08 -14.75 15.63
N GLN A 389 0.25 -13.55 16.16
CA GLN A 389 -0.57 -13.03 17.25
C GLN A 389 -1.89 -12.43 16.76
N ALA A 390 -1.92 -11.91 15.53
CA ALA A 390 -3.11 -11.42 14.83
C ALA A 390 -2.81 -11.19 13.33
N CYS A 391 -3.84 -11.20 12.48
CA CYS A 391 -3.69 -10.66 11.12
C CYS A 391 -3.43 -9.15 11.17
N VAL A 392 -4.22 -8.43 11.97
CA VAL A 392 -4.07 -6.99 12.23
C VAL A 392 -4.16 -6.73 13.73
N ARG A 393 -3.24 -5.90 14.25
CA ARG A 393 -3.28 -5.43 15.63
C ARG A 393 -3.17 -3.91 15.70
N CYS A 394 -4.09 -3.28 16.42
CA CYS A 394 -4.03 -1.88 16.83
C CYS A 394 -3.62 -1.81 18.30
N GLY A 395 -2.43 -1.26 18.57
CA GLY A 395 -1.80 -1.18 19.88
C GLY A 395 -2.31 -0.02 20.73
N PHE A 396 -1.81 0.04 21.97
CA PHE A 396 -2.28 0.97 23.01
C PHE A 396 -2.15 2.46 22.65
N GLY A 397 -1.23 2.82 21.76
CA GLY A 397 -0.99 4.21 21.35
C GLY A 397 -1.58 4.54 19.98
N SER A 398 -2.33 3.62 19.37
CA SER A 398 -2.92 3.82 18.05
C SER A 398 -4.23 4.59 18.14
N ASN A 399 -4.42 5.53 17.22
CA ASN A 399 -5.72 6.20 17.06
C ASN A 399 -6.09 6.43 15.60
N LYS A 400 -7.39 6.61 15.34
CA LYS A 400 -7.92 7.04 14.03
C LYS A 400 -7.33 6.27 12.85
N THR A 401 -7.24 4.94 12.97
CA THR A 401 -6.81 4.08 11.86
C THR A 401 -8.04 3.53 11.15
N ILE A 402 -8.05 3.56 9.83
CA ILE A 402 -9.16 3.06 9.02
C ILE A 402 -8.74 1.84 8.18
N PHE A 403 -9.59 0.82 8.20
CA PHE A 403 -9.52 -0.36 7.36
C PHE A 403 -10.77 -0.43 6.48
N VAL A 404 -10.59 -0.54 5.17
CA VAL A 404 -11.69 -0.66 4.19
C VAL A 404 -11.41 -1.83 3.27
N ASN A 405 -12.38 -2.74 3.09
CA ASN A 405 -12.22 -3.95 2.30
C ASN A 405 -11.01 -4.78 2.76
N LEU A 406 -10.93 -4.99 4.08
CA LEU A 406 -9.85 -5.75 4.69
C LEU A 406 -10.16 -7.25 4.56
N TYR A 407 -9.27 -7.99 3.91
CA TYR A 407 -9.27 -9.45 3.89
C TYR A 407 -8.23 -9.95 4.89
N THR A 408 -8.68 -10.66 5.91
CA THR A 408 -7.83 -11.37 6.85
C THR A 408 -8.00 -12.88 6.72
N GLU A 409 -6.89 -13.62 6.77
CA GLU A 409 -6.88 -15.08 6.67
C GLU A 409 -5.84 -15.68 7.62
N SER A 410 -6.27 -16.65 8.43
CA SER A 410 -5.41 -17.37 9.37
C SER A 410 -6.10 -18.64 9.88
N HIS A 411 -5.35 -19.48 10.59
CA HIS A 411 -5.84 -20.70 11.24
C HIS A 411 -5.29 -20.75 12.68
N GLY A 412 -5.75 -21.68 13.51
CA GLY A 412 -5.22 -21.91 14.87
C GLY A 412 -5.73 -20.93 15.92
N GLY A 413 -6.88 -20.28 15.69
CA GLY A 413 -7.49 -19.32 16.61
C GLY A 413 -6.87 -17.92 16.57
N VAL A 414 -6.01 -17.64 15.58
CA VAL A 414 -5.42 -16.31 15.38
C VAL A 414 -6.52 -15.31 15.06
N PRO A 415 -6.66 -14.21 15.81
CA PRO A 415 -7.68 -13.20 15.58
C PRO A 415 -7.43 -12.44 14.27
N ASN A 416 -8.51 -12.06 13.59
CA ASN A 416 -8.43 -11.22 12.39
C ASN A 416 -7.98 -9.81 12.75
N VAL A 417 -8.76 -9.12 13.58
CA VAL A 417 -8.42 -7.78 14.08
C VAL A 417 -8.41 -7.80 15.59
N ARG A 418 -7.26 -7.49 16.18
CA ARG A 418 -7.10 -7.31 17.63
C ARG A 418 -6.97 -5.82 17.95
N LEU A 419 -7.79 -5.34 18.88
CA LEU A 419 -7.76 -3.96 19.37
C LEU A 419 -7.33 -3.99 20.83
N ASP A 420 -6.16 -3.43 21.14
CA ASP A 420 -5.65 -3.41 22.51
C ASP A 420 -6.27 -2.28 23.34
N ALA A 421 -6.22 -2.41 24.66
CA ALA A 421 -6.55 -1.33 25.58
C ALA A 421 -5.70 -0.09 25.28
N GLY A 422 -6.35 1.07 25.09
CA GLY A 422 -5.71 2.32 24.68
C GLY A 422 -5.84 2.64 23.19
N SER A 423 -6.08 1.64 22.33
CA SER A 423 -6.46 1.89 20.92
C SER A 423 -7.81 2.62 20.89
N ILE A 424 -7.89 3.73 20.15
CA ILE A 424 -9.14 4.50 20.06
C ILE A 424 -9.50 4.90 18.63
N GLU A 425 -10.80 5.03 18.36
CA GLU A 425 -11.34 5.50 17.08
C GLU A 425 -10.87 4.70 15.85
N THR A 426 -10.60 3.41 16.02
CA THR A 426 -10.35 2.51 14.88
C THR A 426 -11.65 2.32 14.10
N ALA A 427 -11.61 2.43 12.78
CA ALA A 427 -12.77 2.26 11.93
C ALA A 427 -12.55 1.09 10.96
N ILE A 428 -13.49 0.14 10.96
CA ILE A 428 -13.39 -1.10 10.17
C ILE A 428 -14.63 -1.22 9.28
N TYR A 429 -14.42 -1.18 7.97
CA TYR A 429 -15.47 -1.28 6.98
C TYR A 429 -15.23 -2.48 6.08
N ASN A 430 -16.24 -3.36 5.98
CA ASN A 430 -16.22 -4.53 5.11
C ASN A 430 -15.02 -5.45 5.40
N LEU A 431 -15.04 -6.11 6.55
CA LEU A 431 -14.03 -7.09 6.95
C LEU A 431 -14.44 -8.49 6.45
N LEU A 432 -13.62 -9.10 5.61
CA LEU A 432 -13.66 -10.53 5.36
C LEU A 432 -12.74 -11.24 6.38
N SER A 433 -13.38 -11.90 7.35
CA SER A 433 -12.71 -12.67 8.41
C SER A 433 -12.67 -14.16 8.04
N ALA A 434 -11.73 -14.56 7.19
CA ALA A 434 -11.53 -15.95 6.79
C ALA A 434 -10.55 -16.65 7.75
N SER A 435 -10.88 -16.67 9.04
CA SER A 435 -10.11 -17.42 10.05
C SER A 435 -11.00 -18.07 11.08
N ASP A 436 -10.43 -19.02 11.82
CA ASP A 436 -11.06 -19.70 12.96
C ASP A 436 -10.95 -18.92 14.29
N GLY A 437 -10.21 -17.80 14.32
CA GLY A 437 -10.18 -16.85 15.44
C GLY A 437 -11.31 -15.81 15.42
N SER A 438 -11.33 -14.94 16.43
CA SER A 438 -12.30 -13.84 16.52
C SER A 438 -12.14 -12.85 15.37
N ALA A 439 -13.25 -12.53 14.68
CA ALA A 439 -13.30 -11.49 13.66
C ALA A 439 -12.82 -10.13 14.19
N ILE A 440 -13.27 -9.74 15.38
CA ILE A 440 -12.75 -8.59 16.11
C ILE A 440 -12.56 -9.02 17.56
N TRP A 441 -11.32 -8.99 18.05
CA TRP A 441 -10.99 -9.24 19.45
C TRP A 441 -10.72 -7.91 20.15
N ASP A 442 -11.72 -7.45 20.89
CA ASP A 442 -11.76 -6.10 21.46
C ASP A 442 -11.33 -6.07 22.94
N PHE A 443 -10.20 -5.40 23.21
CA PHE A 443 -9.77 -4.97 24.54
C PHE A 443 -9.77 -3.45 24.69
N SER A 444 -10.18 -2.70 23.65
CA SER A 444 -10.23 -1.24 23.65
C SER A 444 -11.36 -0.65 24.49
N GLY A 445 -12.27 -1.50 25.00
CA GLY A 445 -13.49 -1.07 25.69
C GLY A 445 -14.55 -0.53 24.72
N GLY A 446 -14.59 -1.04 23.48
CA GLY A 446 -15.52 -0.59 22.46
C GLY A 446 -15.16 0.75 21.79
N GLN A 447 -13.89 1.16 21.85
CA GLN A 447 -13.40 2.39 21.22
C GLN A 447 -13.12 2.20 19.72
N TYR A 448 -14.07 1.61 19.00
CA TYR A 448 -14.01 1.41 17.55
C TYR A 448 -15.41 1.46 16.92
N THR A 449 -15.44 1.70 15.61
CA THR A 449 -16.64 1.55 14.78
C THR A 449 -16.40 0.44 13.77
N ALA A 450 -17.40 -0.43 13.59
CA ALA A 450 -17.38 -1.51 12.63
C ALA A 450 -18.66 -1.54 11.81
N PHE A 451 -18.52 -1.63 10.49
CA PHE A 451 -19.65 -1.78 9.57
C PHE A 451 -19.37 -2.91 8.57
N ASN A 452 -20.31 -3.84 8.46
CA ASN A 452 -20.11 -5.11 7.77
C ASN A 452 -18.80 -5.80 8.20
N ALA A 453 -18.52 -5.80 9.49
CA ALA A 453 -17.33 -6.33 10.12
C ALA A 453 -17.68 -6.95 11.48
N GLY A 454 -17.42 -8.26 11.63
CA GLY A 454 -17.66 -9.01 12.89
C GLY A 454 -18.66 -10.17 12.77
N TYR A 455 -18.63 -11.05 13.78
CA TYR A 455 -19.54 -12.17 13.97
C TYR A 455 -19.97 -12.24 15.47
N PRO A 456 -21.22 -12.62 15.81
CA PRO A 456 -22.35 -12.86 14.90
C PRO A 456 -23.02 -11.56 14.42
N TYR A 457 -22.79 -10.44 15.09
CA TYR A 457 -23.31 -9.14 14.70
C TYR A 457 -22.29 -8.41 13.82
N LYS A 458 -22.72 -8.06 12.61
CA LYS A 458 -21.87 -7.46 11.57
C LYS A 458 -21.57 -5.97 11.76
N ASN A 459 -22.30 -5.28 12.63
CA ASN A 459 -22.20 -3.83 12.76
C ASN A 459 -22.08 -3.46 14.24
N LYS A 460 -21.15 -2.56 14.56
CA LYS A 460 -21.02 -1.89 15.85
C LYS A 460 -20.82 -0.40 15.60
N LEU A 461 -21.78 0.41 16.02
CA LEU A 461 -21.71 1.87 15.92
C LEU A 461 -21.44 2.46 17.29
N GLN A 462 -20.55 3.46 17.37
CA GLN A 462 -20.42 4.30 18.55
C GLN A 462 -21.63 5.23 18.69
N LYS A 463 -21.79 5.87 19.86
CA LYS A 463 -22.83 6.89 20.09
C LYS A 463 -22.80 7.91 18.96
N SER A 464 -23.89 8.01 18.22
CA SER A 464 -24.00 8.80 17.00
C SER A 464 -25.23 9.70 17.06
N ILE A 465 -25.12 10.92 16.53
CA ILE A 465 -26.27 11.78 16.27
C ILE A 465 -26.84 11.38 14.93
N CYS A 466 -28.11 11.00 14.91
CA CYS A 466 -28.84 10.70 13.69
C CYS A 466 -29.86 11.80 13.44
N ASN A 467 -29.77 12.48 12.29
CA ASN A 467 -30.71 13.55 11.95
C ASN A 467 -32.10 13.00 11.60
N ASP A 468 -32.15 11.81 11.00
CA ASP A 468 -33.38 11.11 10.63
C ASP A 468 -33.12 9.59 10.57
N LEU A 469 -33.98 8.81 11.22
CA LEU A 469 -33.89 7.35 11.31
C LEU A 469 -35.25 6.71 11.03
N THR A 470 -35.34 5.91 9.98
CA THR A 470 -36.44 4.97 9.78
C THR A 470 -35.96 3.56 10.10
N ALA A 471 -36.51 2.94 11.14
CA ALA A 471 -36.19 1.56 11.52
C ALA A 471 -37.39 0.64 11.22
N THR A 472 -37.18 -0.40 10.39
CA THR A 472 -38.22 -1.40 10.11
C THR A 472 -38.58 -2.22 11.36
N LEU A 473 -37.59 -2.48 12.21
CA LEU A 473 -37.76 -3.18 13.47
C LEU A 473 -36.74 -2.67 14.48
N GLN A 474 -37.21 -2.36 15.68
CA GLN A 474 -36.38 -1.99 16.82
C GLN A 474 -36.47 -3.09 17.87
N ARG A 475 -35.32 -3.57 18.34
CA ARG A 475 -35.22 -4.46 19.50
C ARG A 475 -34.52 -3.68 20.60
N TYR A 476 -34.92 -3.91 21.84
CA TYR A 476 -34.38 -3.23 23.01
C TYR A 476 -33.63 -4.24 23.86
N ASP A 477 -32.44 -3.87 24.33
CA ASP A 477 -31.73 -4.65 25.33
C ASP A 477 -32.55 -4.69 26.62
N THR A 478 -32.73 -5.90 27.14
CA THR A 478 -33.64 -6.23 28.23
C THR A 478 -32.90 -7.01 29.30
N GLU A 479 -33.06 -6.60 30.57
CA GLU A 479 -32.51 -7.29 31.72
C GLU A 479 -33.64 -7.90 32.59
N TYR A 480 -33.37 -9.07 33.18
CA TYR A 480 -34.20 -9.69 34.21
C TYR A 480 -33.54 -9.53 35.57
N ILE A 481 -34.27 -8.97 36.54
CA ILE A 481 -33.76 -8.71 37.89
C ILE A 481 -34.66 -9.39 38.91
N ASP A 482 -34.09 -10.27 39.74
CA ASP A 482 -34.80 -10.99 40.80
C ASP A 482 -34.03 -10.84 42.11
N SER A 483 -34.50 -9.94 42.96
CA SER A 483 -33.77 -9.55 44.17
C SER A 483 -34.69 -8.91 45.22
N SER A 484 -34.09 -8.48 46.33
CA SER A 484 -34.73 -7.67 47.37
C SER A 484 -33.76 -6.59 47.87
N GLY A 485 -34.26 -5.57 48.56
CA GLY A 485 -33.43 -4.48 49.05
C GLY A 485 -33.34 -3.32 48.06
N THR A 486 -32.15 -2.98 47.57
CA THR A 486 -31.93 -1.84 46.66
C THR A 486 -30.99 -2.21 45.52
N ILE A 487 -31.36 -1.84 44.30
CA ILE A 487 -30.52 -1.93 43.11
C ILE A 487 -30.44 -0.57 42.43
N THR A 488 -29.37 -0.32 41.68
CA THR A 488 -29.25 0.87 40.83
C THR A 488 -29.02 0.42 39.40
N LEU A 489 -29.87 0.89 38.49
CA LEU A 489 -29.79 0.59 37.06
C LEU A 489 -28.64 1.37 36.42
N ASP A 490 -28.05 0.82 35.37
CA ASP A 490 -27.08 1.51 34.51
C ASP A 490 -27.69 1.85 33.14
N LEU A 491 -26.87 2.35 32.22
CA LEU A 491 -27.32 2.76 30.88
C LEU A 491 -27.18 1.65 29.81
N SER A 492 -26.95 0.41 30.22
CA SER A 492 -26.73 -0.71 29.28
C SER A 492 -28.02 -1.36 28.79
N HIS A 493 -29.13 -1.22 29.53
CA HIS A 493 -30.44 -1.79 29.16
C HIS A 493 -31.52 -0.71 29.13
N SER A 494 -32.50 -0.87 28.23
CA SER A 494 -33.65 0.04 28.13
C SER A 494 -34.91 -0.54 28.79
N ILE A 495 -34.98 -1.87 28.94
CA ILE A 495 -36.12 -2.57 29.53
C ILE A 495 -35.66 -3.43 30.70
N HIS A 496 -36.32 -3.28 31.85
CA HIS A 496 -36.01 -4.00 33.07
C HIS A 496 -37.26 -4.76 33.53
N LEU A 497 -37.18 -6.09 33.49
CA LEU A 497 -38.21 -6.99 33.99
C LEU A 497 -37.85 -7.40 35.42
N VAL A 498 -38.60 -6.89 36.39
CA VAL A 498 -38.20 -6.92 37.79
C VAL A 498 -39.14 -7.80 38.61
N SER A 499 -38.56 -8.74 39.35
CA SER A 499 -39.21 -9.59 40.34
C SER A 499 -38.84 -9.10 41.75
N SER A 500 -39.85 -8.91 42.59
CA SER A 500 -39.72 -8.68 44.03
C SER A 500 -40.20 -9.88 44.85
N PHE A 501 -40.14 -11.09 44.28
CA PHE A 501 -40.63 -12.31 44.94
C PHE A 501 -39.92 -12.56 46.28
N GLY A 502 -38.61 -12.31 46.34
CA GLY A 502 -37.78 -12.47 47.55
C GLY A 502 -37.92 -11.37 48.62
N GLY A 503 -38.66 -10.29 48.36
CA GLY A 503 -38.85 -9.16 49.28
C GLY A 503 -39.07 -7.84 48.56
N ALA A 504 -39.47 -6.79 49.29
CA ALA A 504 -39.60 -5.44 48.72
C ALA A 504 -38.27 -4.97 48.12
N LEU A 505 -38.36 -4.23 47.01
CA LEU A 505 -37.20 -3.85 46.21
C LEU A 505 -37.29 -2.37 45.81
N THR A 506 -36.21 -1.63 46.02
CA THR A 506 -36.04 -0.27 45.50
C THR A 506 -35.17 -0.34 44.25
N VAL A 507 -35.69 0.14 43.12
CA VAL A 507 -35.00 0.21 41.84
C VAL A 507 -34.65 1.67 41.57
N ASN A 508 -33.39 2.02 41.78
CA ASN A 508 -32.89 3.36 41.53
C ASN A 508 -32.55 3.54 40.05
N LEU A 509 -33.16 4.54 39.43
CA LEU A 509 -32.70 5.10 38.16
C LEU A 509 -31.30 5.71 38.35
N PRO A 510 -30.44 5.69 37.31
CA PRO A 510 -29.17 6.40 37.37
C PRO A 510 -29.42 7.92 37.46
N HIS A 511 -28.39 8.68 37.85
CA HIS A 511 -28.48 10.14 37.91
C HIS A 511 -28.98 10.71 36.58
N ALA A 512 -30.02 11.56 36.61
CA ALA A 512 -30.60 12.12 35.39
C ALA A 512 -29.56 12.84 34.51
N SER A 513 -28.54 13.46 35.12
CA SER A 513 -27.44 14.18 34.46
C SER A 513 -26.56 13.33 33.56
N THR A 514 -26.45 12.02 33.80
CA THR A 514 -25.70 11.10 32.92
C THR A 514 -26.61 10.42 31.90
N ALA A 515 -27.92 10.62 32.00
CA ALA A 515 -28.95 9.88 31.26
C ALA A 515 -29.80 10.78 30.34
N SER A 516 -29.33 11.96 29.94
CA SER A 516 -30.11 12.87 29.08
C SER A 516 -30.62 12.19 27.80
N GLY A 517 -31.95 12.21 27.61
CA GLY A 517 -32.64 11.59 26.47
C GLY A 517 -32.83 10.07 26.57
N VAL A 518 -32.39 9.45 27.67
CA VAL A 518 -32.56 8.00 27.89
C VAL A 518 -33.99 7.73 28.33
N MET A 519 -34.59 6.71 27.72
CA MET A 519 -35.87 6.13 28.11
C MET A 519 -35.64 4.78 28.79
N MET A 520 -36.27 4.55 29.94
CA MET A 520 -36.22 3.27 30.64
C MET A 520 -37.62 2.76 30.95
N VAL A 521 -37.80 1.45 30.82
CA VAL A 521 -39.01 0.74 31.25
C VAL A 521 -38.67 -0.13 32.45
N ILE A 522 -39.46 -0.03 33.51
CA ILE A 522 -39.43 -0.93 34.66
C ILE A 522 -40.79 -1.59 34.76
N LYS A 523 -40.83 -2.92 34.64
CA LYS A 523 -42.06 -3.71 34.72
C LYS A 523 -41.94 -4.75 35.82
N LYS A 524 -42.89 -4.76 36.75
CA LYS A 524 -43.05 -5.84 37.72
C LYS A 524 -43.62 -7.07 37.02
N ILE A 525 -42.98 -8.22 37.20
CA ILE A 525 -43.36 -9.46 36.52
C ILE A 525 -43.72 -10.62 37.46
N ASP A 526 -43.62 -10.43 38.77
CA ASP A 526 -44.01 -11.43 39.76
C ASP A 526 -45.32 -11.07 40.46
N SER A 527 -45.98 -12.09 41.02
CA SER A 527 -47.28 -12.00 41.71
C SER A 527 -47.19 -11.74 43.22
N SER A 528 -45.99 -11.50 43.77
CA SER A 528 -45.85 -11.26 45.21
C SER A 528 -46.48 -9.94 45.64
N LYS A 529 -46.84 -9.85 46.93
CA LYS A 529 -47.37 -8.63 47.57
C LYS A 529 -46.29 -7.56 47.83
N ASN A 530 -45.03 -7.88 47.54
CA ASN A 530 -43.91 -6.98 47.77
C ASN A 530 -43.94 -5.86 46.72
N ILE A 531 -43.71 -4.64 47.18
CA ILE A 531 -43.73 -3.44 46.34
C ILE A 531 -42.34 -3.23 45.72
N ILE A 532 -42.34 -2.87 44.44
CA ILE A 532 -41.18 -2.29 43.79
C ILE A 532 -41.30 -0.76 43.86
N THR A 533 -40.32 -0.11 44.47
CA THR A 533 -40.22 1.35 44.55
C THR A 533 -39.19 1.82 43.54
N VAL A 534 -39.63 2.52 42.49
CA VAL A 534 -38.74 3.19 41.54
C VAL A 534 -38.37 4.55 42.10
N ALA A 535 -37.07 4.76 42.33
CA ALA A 535 -36.50 5.98 42.89
C ALA A 535 -35.30 6.43 42.06
N GLU A 536 -34.52 7.41 42.52
CA GLU A 536 -33.30 7.87 41.87
C GLU A 536 -32.08 7.64 42.76
N ALA A 537 -30.96 7.23 42.14
CA ALA A 537 -29.69 7.02 42.83
C ALA A 537 -29.24 8.28 43.59
N GLY A 538 -28.60 8.08 44.75
CA GLY A 538 -28.09 9.17 45.58
C GLY A 538 -29.15 9.99 46.31
N GLY A 539 -30.41 9.52 46.36
CA GLY A 539 -31.50 10.22 47.05
C GLY A 539 -32.08 11.37 46.23
N GLY A 540 -31.97 11.31 44.90
CA GLY A 540 -32.64 12.24 44.00
C GLY A 540 -34.17 12.22 44.16
N SER A 541 -34.85 13.19 43.56
CA SER A 541 -36.29 13.35 43.77
C SER A 541 -37.12 12.22 43.16
N GLY A 542 -36.54 11.37 42.30
CA GLY A 542 -37.26 10.30 41.62
C GLY A 542 -38.05 10.79 40.40
N PRO A 543 -38.72 9.88 39.68
CA PRO A 543 -39.53 10.24 38.52
C PRO A 543 -40.70 11.18 38.88
N ASP A 544 -40.87 12.28 38.15
CA ASP A 544 -41.82 13.37 38.47
C ASP A 544 -41.64 13.96 39.89
N ARG A 545 -40.39 13.93 40.40
CA ARG A 545 -40.02 14.38 41.75
C ARG A 545 -40.65 13.58 42.89
N THR A 546 -41.08 12.36 42.62
CA THR A 546 -41.53 11.43 43.65
C THR A 546 -41.11 10.00 43.34
N SER A 547 -41.10 9.13 44.36
CA SER A 547 -40.92 7.70 44.10
C SER A 547 -42.17 7.13 43.43
N TYR A 548 -41.98 6.24 42.45
CA TYR A 548 -43.07 5.54 41.77
C TYR A 548 -43.21 4.11 42.29
N TYR A 549 -44.44 3.63 42.50
CA TYR A 549 -44.67 2.34 43.15
C TYR A 549 -45.35 1.35 42.19
N LEU A 550 -44.77 0.16 42.06
CA LEU A 550 -45.34 -0.96 41.29
C LEU A 550 -45.71 -2.07 42.29
N GLY A 551 -47.01 -2.34 42.46
CA GLY A 551 -47.52 -3.22 43.51
C GLY A 551 -48.18 -4.51 43.00
N GLY A 552 -48.67 -4.50 41.76
CA GLY A 552 -49.29 -5.65 41.11
C GLY A 552 -48.39 -6.28 40.05
N GLU A 553 -48.58 -7.57 39.80
CA GLU A 553 -48.02 -8.23 38.63
C GLU A 553 -48.44 -7.47 37.35
N ASN A 554 -47.50 -7.24 36.45
CA ASN A 554 -47.67 -6.44 35.22
C ASN A 554 -47.79 -4.92 35.40
N ASP A 555 -47.68 -4.38 36.61
CA ASP A 555 -47.49 -2.94 36.79
C ASP A 555 -46.19 -2.50 36.09
N PHE A 556 -46.23 -1.39 35.37
CA PHE A 556 -45.04 -0.83 34.73
C PHE A 556 -45.01 0.69 34.80
N VAL A 557 -43.79 1.23 34.69
CA VAL A 557 -43.54 2.65 34.45
C VAL A 557 -42.49 2.78 33.35
N MET A 558 -42.73 3.70 32.43
CA MET A 558 -41.77 4.16 31.45
C MET A 558 -41.41 5.60 31.79
N VAL A 559 -40.11 5.84 31.94
CA VAL A 559 -39.54 7.13 32.32
C VAL A 559 -38.57 7.64 31.27
N MET A 560 -38.44 8.96 31.15
CA MET A 560 -37.46 9.62 30.29
C MET A 560 -36.72 10.69 31.07
N SER A 561 -35.39 10.75 30.93
CA SER A 561 -34.58 11.84 31.49
C SER A 561 -34.40 12.97 30.48
N ASN A 562 -34.48 14.21 30.95
CA ASN A 562 -34.12 15.40 30.18
C ASN A 562 -32.69 15.91 30.49
N GLY A 563 -31.91 15.16 31.27
CA GLY A 563 -30.59 15.57 31.75
C GLY A 563 -30.60 16.31 33.09
N ALA A 564 -31.76 16.69 33.62
CA ALA A 564 -31.90 17.33 34.94
C ALA A 564 -32.76 16.49 35.90
N GLU A 565 -33.85 15.90 35.39
CA GLU A 565 -34.83 15.13 36.16
C GLU A 565 -35.35 13.96 35.32
N TRP A 566 -35.96 12.97 35.99
CA TRP A 566 -36.70 11.89 35.36
C TRP A 566 -38.19 12.21 35.30
N PHE A 567 -38.84 11.91 34.17
CA PHE A 567 -40.26 12.15 33.96
C PHE A 567 -40.98 10.85 33.66
N VAL A 568 -42.17 10.64 34.24
CA VAL A 568 -43.04 9.52 33.82
C VAL A 568 -43.70 9.89 32.50
N ILE A 569 -43.48 9.09 31.47
CA ILE A 569 -44.07 9.31 30.14
C ILE A 569 -45.13 8.26 29.77
N SER A 570 -45.17 7.12 30.47
CA SER A 570 -46.24 6.13 30.34
C SER A 570 -46.27 5.21 31.56
N SER A 571 -47.47 4.79 31.97
CA SER A 571 -47.69 3.77 33.00
C SER A 571 -49.13 3.25 32.92
N ASN A 572 -49.36 2.03 33.41
CA ASN A 572 -50.71 1.50 33.68
C ASN A 572 -51.22 1.80 35.11
N ARG A 573 -50.46 2.57 35.89
CA ARG A 573 -50.69 2.87 37.31
C ARG A 573 -50.58 4.35 37.65
N SER A 574 -50.67 5.24 36.64
CA SER A 574 -50.59 6.69 36.88
C SER A 574 -51.57 7.10 37.99
N PRO A 575 -51.13 7.88 39.00
CA PRO A 575 -52.02 8.33 40.07
C PRO A 575 -53.24 9.04 39.47
N GLY A 576 -54.44 8.52 39.75
CA GLY A 576 -55.68 9.17 39.34
C GLY A 576 -55.78 10.54 39.99
N ASN A 577 -56.09 11.58 39.21
CA ASN A 577 -56.07 12.94 39.74
C ASN A 577 -57.29 13.11 40.66
N THR A 578 -57.07 13.33 41.96
CA THR A 578 -58.12 13.39 42.99
C THR A 578 -58.15 14.78 43.63
N ARG A 579 -59.32 15.42 43.74
CA ARG A 579 -59.48 16.71 44.44
C ARG A 579 -60.42 16.60 45.63
N PHE A 580 -60.02 17.19 46.76
CA PHE A 580 -60.90 17.44 47.89
C PHE A 580 -61.41 18.89 47.89
N TYR A 581 -62.67 19.11 48.23
CA TYR A 581 -63.24 20.45 48.43
C TYR A 581 -64.29 20.43 49.54
N ASP A 582 -64.23 21.42 50.43
CA ASP A 582 -65.23 21.67 51.48
C ASP A 582 -65.82 23.06 51.30
N GLY A 583 -67.15 23.14 51.16
CA GLY A 583 -67.83 24.41 50.95
C GLY A 583 -69.32 24.27 50.65
N ALA A 584 -69.92 25.39 50.24
CA ALA A 584 -71.33 25.49 49.87
C ALA A 584 -71.48 26.26 48.54
N GLY A 585 -72.64 26.20 47.91
CA GLY A 585 -72.90 26.87 46.63
C GLY A 585 -72.57 26.01 45.43
N THR A 586 -72.12 26.57 44.31
CA THR A 586 -71.79 25.80 43.10
C THR A 586 -70.29 25.60 42.97
N TYR A 587 -69.87 24.35 42.80
CA TYR A 587 -68.51 23.97 42.46
C TYR A 587 -68.50 23.39 41.04
N ASP A 588 -67.82 24.08 40.12
CA ASP A 588 -67.69 23.63 38.74
C ASP A 588 -66.65 22.51 38.65
N ILE A 589 -67.09 21.37 38.12
CA ILE A 589 -66.28 20.18 38.01
C ILE A 589 -65.35 20.30 36.80
N ASP A 590 -64.06 20.11 37.07
CA ASP A 590 -62.99 20.15 36.09
C ASP A 590 -62.70 18.74 35.58
N MET A 591 -62.78 18.56 34.27
CA MET A 591 -62.61 17.26 33.63
C MET A 591 -61.16 16.78 33.58
N ALA A 592 -60.22 17.55 34.14
CA ALA A 592 -58.84 17.13 34.37
C ALA A 592 -58.65 16.29 35.66
N VAL A 593 -59.73 16.02 36.39
CA VAL A 593 -59.74 15.28 37.67
C VAL A 593 -60.69 14.09 37.56
N ASP A 594 -60.22 12.91 37.98
CA ASP A 594 -60.98 11.67 37.85
C ASP A 594 -61.89 11.42 39.06
N VAL A 595 -61.46 11.87 40.25
CA VAL A 595 -62.19 11.66 41.51
C VAL A 595 -62.30 12.95 42.32
N TYR A 596 -63.52 13.29 42.73
CA TYR A 596 -63.79 14.38 43.65
C TYR A 596 -64.31 13.85 44.99
N LEU A 597 -63.65 14.29 46.06
CA LEU A 597 -64.06 14.11 47.44
C LEU A 597 -64.68 15.43 47.93
N LEU A 598 -65.99 15.51 47.93
CA LEU A 598 -66.70 16.75 48.22
C LEU A 598 -67.32 16.70 49.61
N SER A 599 -67.10 17.75 50.39
CA SER A 599 -67.75 18.01 51.66
C SER A 599 -68.74 19.17 51.51
N SER A 600 -69.97 18.94 51.95
CA SER A 600 -71.02 19.96 52.06
C SER A 600 -71.29 20.33 53.52
N PHE A 601 -70.30 20.17 54.41
CA PHE A 601 -70.45 20.41 55.84
C PHE A 601 -70.90 21.85 56.14
N GLY A 602 -70.34 22.82 55.43
CA GLY A 602 -70.68 24.24 55.54
C GLY A 602 -71.99 24.68 54.86
N GLY A 603 -72.68 23.81 54.13
CA GLY A 603 -73.94 24.10 53.42
C GLY A 603 -74.13 23.26 52.16
N ALA A 604 -75.35 23.26 51.59
CA ALA A 604 -75.64 22.50 50.37
C ALA A 604 -74.69 22.86 49.22
N LEU A 605 -74.16 21.84 48.55
CA LEU A 605 -73.16 21.97 47.50
C LEU A 605 -73.70 21.43 46.18
N ASN A 606 -73.57 22.20 45.12
CA ASN A 606 -73.92 21.84 43.76
C ASN A 606 -72.64 21.52 42.96
N ALA A 607 -72.35 20.24 42.76
CA ALA A 607 -71.26 19.76 41.95
C ALA A 607 -71.67 19.78 40.47
N ARG A 608 -71.33 20.87 39.76
CA ARG A 608 -71.83 21.14 38.41
C ARG A 608 -70.86 20.62 37.35
N LEU A 609 -71.27 19.59 36.62
CA LEU A 609 -70.60 19.07 35.43
C LEU A 609 -70.69 20.09 34.28
N PRO A 610 -69.70 20.14 33.37
CA PRO A 610 -69.81 20.94 32.16
C PRO A 610 -70.92 20.41 31.23
N PRO A 611 -71.34 21.17 30.21
CA PRO A 611 -72.26 20.67 29.19
C PRO A 611 -71.73 19.37 28.58
N ALA A 612 -72.60 18.37 28.37
CA ALA A 612 -72.21 17.04 27.87
C ALA A 612 -71.47 17.10 26.52
N ASN A 613 -71.90 18.02 25.64
CA ASN A 613 -71.27 18.26 24.34
C ASN A 613 -69.97 19.09 24.41
N SER A 614 -69.52 19.47 25.59
CA SER A 614 -68.25 20.18 25.77
C SER A 614 -67.10 19.27 25.34
N LYS A 615 -66.15 19.78 24.55
CA LYS A 615 -64.99 19.00 24.07
C LYS A 615 -64.18 18.34 25.20
N LYS A 616 -64.22 18.90 26.41
CA LYS A 616 -63.54 18.35 27.59
C LYS A 616 -64.33 17.24 28.32
N ALA A 617 -65.61 17.04 27.98
CA ALA A 617 -66.53 16.12 28.65
C ALA A 617 -66.73 14.80 27.89
N VAL A 618 -66.81 14.84 26.55
CA VAL A 618 -67.13 13.69 25.70
C VAL A 618 -66.18 12.50 25.98
N GLY A 619 -66.75 11.35 26.31
CA GLY A 619 -66.04 10.11 26.60
C GLY A 619 -65.31 10.06 27.95
N ARG A 620 -65.38 11.13 28.77
CA ARG A 620 -64.72 11.15 30.07
C ARG A 620 -65.63 10.67 31.19
N GLN A 621 -65.03 9.91 32.10
CA GLN A 621 -65.65 9.46 33.34
C GLN A 621 -65.20 10.33 34.50
N ILE A 622 -66.10 10.56 35.45
CA ILE A 622 -65.78 11.21 36.71
C ILE A 622 -66.51 10.56 37.87
N THR A 623 -65.83 10.44 39.01
CA THR A 623 -66.42 9.96 40.26
C THR A 623 -66.52 11.10 41.26
N ILE A 624 -67.70 11.31 41.82
CA ILE A 624 -67.95 12.31 42.87
C ILE A 624 -68.43 11.56 44.11
N LYS A 625 -67.79 11.79 45.25
CA LYS A 625 -68.14 11.16 46.53
C LYS A 625 -68.34 12.22 47.60
N LYS A 626 -69.46 12.13 48.32
CA LYS A 626 -69.69 12.94 49.52
C LYS A 626 -68.89 12.37 50.69
N THR A 627 -68.12 13.21 51.38
CA THR A 627 -67.20 12.75 52.45
C THR A 627 -67.61 13.14 53.85
N ASP A 628 -68.51 14.10 54.03
CA ASP A 628 -68.91 14.62 55.33
C ASP A 628 -70.24 14.03 55.84
N VAL A 629 -70.46 14.15 57.16
CA VAL A 629 -71.63 13.62 57.88
C VAL A 629 -72.83 14.58 57.92
N SER A 630 -72.73 15.78 57.34
CA SER A 630 -73.82 16.75 57.43
C SER A 630 -75.05 16.30 56.63
N SER A 631 -76.23 16.81 57.03
CA SER A 631 -77.50 16.61 56.33
C SER A 631 -77.59 17.37 55.00
N ASN A 632 -76.62 18.23 54.69
CA ASN A 632 -76.56 18.94 53.42
C ASN A 632 -76.18 17.96 52.30
N ALA A 633 -76.84 18.09 51.15
CA ALA A 633 -76.53 17.25 49.99
C ALA A 633 -75.40 17.84 49.13
N VAL A 634 -74.60 16.95 48.53
CA VAL A 634 -73.84 17.26 47.32
C VAL A 634 -74.72 16.86 46.14
N THR A 635 -75.24 17.83 45.39
CA THR A 635 -76.10 17.57 44.23
C THR A 635 -75.28 17.66 42.96
N VAL A 636 -75.22 16.57 42.18
CA VAL A 636 -74.54 16.56 40.89
C VAL A 636 -75.48 17.06 39.81
N THR A 637 -75.11 18.15 39.15
CA THR A 637 -75.90 18.80 38.09
C THR A 637 -75.07 18.98 36.83
N VAL A 638 -75.69 19.45 35.75
CA VAL A 638 -75.02 19.75 34.48
C VAL A 638 -75.24 21.22 34.13
N GLN A 639 -74.20 21.93 33.73
CA GLN A 639 -74.30 23.31 33.29
C GLN A 639 -75.14 23.39 32.00
N GLY A 640 -76.25 24.13 32.07
CA GLY A 640 -77.10 24.39 30.91
C GLY A 640 -77.94 23.20 30.43
N GLY A 641 -78.07 22.14 31.23
CA GLY A 641 -78.89 20.97 30.90
C GLY A 641 -79.39 20.23 32.14
N SER A 642 -80.19 19.19 31.93
CA SER A 642 -80.60 18.27 33.00
C SER A 642 -79.39 17.50 33.53
N GLY A 643 -79.40 17.15 34.82
CA GLY A 643 -78.32 16.38 35.46
C GLY A 643 -78.09 14.98 34.83
N PRO A 644 -77.12 14.19 35.33
CA PRO A 644 -76.86 12.85 34.82
C PRO A 644 -78.11 11.95 34.81
N ASP A 645 -78.29 11.13 33.76
CA ASP A 645 -79.54 10.41 33.45
C ASP A 645 -80.77 11.32 33.41
N GLN A 646 -80.59 12.55 32.94
CA GLN A 646 -81.62 13.59 32.84
C GLN A 646 -82.22 14.04 34.18
N TYR A 647 -81.54 13.78 35.29
CA TYR A 647 -81.99 14.14 36.64
C TYR A 647 -80.83 14.68 37.50
N ASN A 648 -81.11 15.68 38.34
CA ASN A 648 -80.11 16.18 39.29
C ASN A 648 -79.87 15.12 40.36
N GLN A 649 -78.63 14.64 40.54
CA GLN A 649 -78.35 13.48 41.37
C GLN A 649 -77.86 13.89 42.76
N PRO A 650 -78.70 13.81 43.82
CA PRO A 650 -78.26 14.14 45.17
C PRO A 650 -77.45 13.00 45.78
N LEU A 651 -76.39 13.37 46.50
CA LEU A 651 -75.66 12.55 47.45
C LEU A 651 -75.94 13.12 48.84
N THR A 652 -76.85 12.50 49.59
CA THR A 652 -77.42 12.98 50.86
C THR A 652 -76.75 12.39 52.09
N ALA A 653 -76.04 11.27 51.97
CA ALA A 653 -75.37 10.61 53.10
C ALA A 653 -73.86 10.55 52.92
N GLN A 654 -73.13 10.48 54.04
CA GLN A 654 -71.69 10.26 54.01
C GLN A 654 -71.35 8.99 53.23
N PHE A 655 -70.31 9.06 52.41
CA PHE A 655 -69.79 7.99 51.56
C PHE A 655 -70.58 7.68 50.30
N GLN A 656 -71.77 8.24 50.12
CA GLN A 656 -72.47 8.12 48.84
C GLN A 656 -71.59 8.65 47.71
N SER A 657 -71.53 7.89 46.63
CA SER A 657 -70.75 8.25 45.45
C SER A 657 -71.51 7.97 44.17
N ILE A 658 -71.15 8.72 43.14
CA ILE A 658 -71.68 8.55 41.80
C ILE A 658 -70.55 8.67 40.79
N THR A 659 -70.57 7.77 39.81
CA THR A 659 -69.66 7.77 38.68
C THR A 659 -70.48 7.99 37.42
N VAL A 660 -70.10 9.00 36.66
CA VAL A 660 -70.83 9.44 35.46
C VAL A 660 -69.91 9.55 34.26
N VAL A 661 -70.44 9.31 33.07
CA VAL A 661 -69.72 9.43 31.79
C VAL A 661 -70.54 10.25 30.80
N SER A 662 -69.88 11.06 29.97
CA SER A 662 -70.59 11.75 28.88
C SER A 662 -70.42 11.03 27.55
N ASP A 663 -71.48 10.90 26.77
CA ASP A 663 -71.45 10.41 25.39
C ASP A 663 -71.33 11.55 24.35
N GLY A 664 -71.26 12.81 24.81
CA GLY A 664 -71.30 14.01 23.98
C GLY A 664 -72.69 14.58 23.72
N GLY A 665 -73.77 13.88 24.06
CA GLY A 665 -75.15 14.38 24.05
C GLY A 665 -75.70 14.60 25.47
N GLN A 666 -75.42 13.69 26.39
CA GLN A 666 -75.85 13.71 27.79
C GLN A 666 -74.78 13.14 28.73
N TRP A 667 -75.06 13.20 30.03
CA TRP A 667 -74.29 12.53 31.08
C TRP A 667 -75.07 11.32 31.56
N PHE A 668 -74.42 10.16 31.66
CA PHE A 668 -75.00 8.91 32.13
C PHE A 668 -74.40 8.49 33.46
N VAL A 669 -75.22 7.90 34.34
CA VAL A 669 -74.72 7.24 35.55
C VAL A 669 -74.31 5.82 35.20
N ILE A 670 -73.06 5.47 35.49
CA ILE A 670 -72.50 4.13 35.21
C ILE A 670 -72.07 3.39 36.48
N GLY A 671 -72.04 4.09 37.63
CA GLY A 671 -71.76 3.49 38.92
C GLY A 671 -72.31 4.36 40.04
N ARG A 672 -72.83 3.73 41.10
CA ARG A 672 -73.32 4.44 42.28
C ARG A 672 -73.11 3.61 43.54
N TYR A 673 -72.66 4.26 44.60
CA TYR A 673 -72.75 3.74 45.96
C TYR A 673 -73.89 4.48 46.66
N PRO A 674 -75.02 3.80 46.92
CA PRO A 674 -76.23 4.42 47.44
C PRO A 674 -76.13 4.80 48.92
#